data_AF-A0A542APE0-F1
#
_entry.id   AF-A0A542APE0-F1
#
_cell.length_a   1.000
_cell.length_b   1.000
_cell.length_c   1.000
_cell.angle_alpha   90.00
_cell.angle_beta   90.00
_cell.angle_gamma   90.00
#
_symmetry.space_group_name_H-M   'P 1'
#
loop_
_entity.id
_entity.type
_entity.pdbx_description
1 polymer ?
#
loop_
_entity_poly.entity_id
_entity_poly.type
_entity_poly.pdbx_seq_one_letter_code
_entity_poly.pdbx_strand_id
1 'polypeptide(L)'
;MPNNEKTFHHVWGIIHRYKRSFIVLTALLTVLAMMVLIRIPRTASVVTVPVKNGVYDLRELSALKSSSVRLPAPSEYYPGLYLSPDSADTAVPKSIAGYEQDRADYLSQRFVLLMPDTSDTYTLTFTLSGRHAMRVYVNGWPAGQTGALGTAKQDTEVWENNITVHASAVNGRMDIILHSAQFYHARGGAGLAALTVQSSSLDKPRFTDSEAGFFVGGALVCAAVLLLSVYLFLSRTEATFYFAAACLVMALREFVQSQAWIYFSVNGNLVFMLEYMSVVLLTVFLCLYLRQYASTRPLRAICYAAVAGSLAYGLLLLLADSVVYTRLLIVYQLLLIAVIVPGIAGLFRTIRKPDREQSAMLYGTAVFYLAALADILMSNHLLGSGHGVTVSETAMLVFVVAQTVSLFLMNNRVLAESRESERKLAAEKTALESLDRMKTEFLGNVSHELKTPLTVMSGYAQTSKQLTGQMSVPQADEVSRRMTLISSEAERLSLMVGQILDVTRMEEGRMVMEPVRCHLDEIIHAAVKTHYPMLNKNQNRLEIRIEPGLPDICADPARISQVIVNLISNAVRFTTEGVITISAEQKENQLVVCVSDTGVGVAPERLPRLFERYGGKQKSGGGQDTGTGLGLYICKHIVDQHGGTIWLESEEGKGTSVFFTLPYLTANTVPC
;
A
#
# COMPACT_ATOMS: atom_id res chain seq x y z
N MET A 1 -40.66 -15.75 -10.77
CA MET A 1 -39.28 -15.27 -11.04
C MET A 1 -38.21 -15.77 -10.02
N PRO A 2 -38.13 -17.06 -9.62
CA PRO A 2 -37.02 -17.55 -8.77
C PRO A 2 -35.85 -18.21 -9.53
N ASN A 3 -35.92 -18.38 -10.85
CA ASN A 3 -34.91 -19.09 -11.63
C ASN A 3 -33.65 -18.25 -11.98
N ASN A 4 -33.73 -16.92 -11.87
CA ASN A 4 -32.62 -16.02 -12.19
C ASN A 4 -31.57 -15.92 -11.07
N GLU A 5 -31.95 -16.09 -9.79
CA GLU A 5 -31.00 -16.01 -8.68
C GLU A 5 -30.09 -17.26 -8.59
N LYS A 6 -30.65 -18.46 -8.83
CA LYS A 6 -29.86 -19.70 -8.85
C LYS A 6 -28.89 -19.74 -10.04
N THR A 7 -29.30 -19.26 -11.20
CA THR A 7 -28.40 -19.12 -12.35
C THR A 7 -27.32 -18.08 -12.10
N PHE A 8 -27.65 -16.93 -11.49
CA PHE A 8 -26.64 -15.94 -11.08
C PHE A 8 -25.61 -16.50 -10.11
N HIS A 9 -26.03 -17.20 -9.05
CA HIS A 9 -25.11 -17.83 -8.09
C HIS A 9 -24.26 -18.93 -8.73
N HIS A 10 -24.82 -19.72 -9.64
CA HIS A 10 -24.09 -20.77 -10.35
C HIS A 10 -23.06 -20.19 -11.34
N VAL A 11 -23.41 -19.11 -12.05
CA VAL A 11 -22.50 -18.38 -12.93
C VAL A 11 -21.38 -17.73 -12.12
N TRP A 12 -21.69 -17.08 -10.99
CA TRP A 12 -20.69 -16.46 -10.12
C TRP A 12 -19.74 -17.49 -9.48
N GLY A 13 -20.25 -18.67 -9.13
CA GLY A 13 -19.45 -19.80 -8.65
C GLY A 13 -18.49 -20.37 -9.70
N ILE A 14 -18.90 -20.43 -10.97
CA ILE A 14 -18.05 -20.82 -12.10
C ILE A 14 -16.99 -19.75 -12.39
N ILE A 15 -17.39 -18.47 -12.41
CA ILE A 15 -16.46 -17.33 -12.58
C ILE A 15 -15.41 -17.33 -11.47
N HIS A 16 -15.81 -17.61 -10.22
CA HIS A 16 -14.87 -17.67 -9.10
C HIS A 16 -13.91 -18.86 -9.19
N ARG A 17 -14.35 -19.98 -9.78
CA ARG A 17 -13.53 -21.19 -9.99
C ARG A 17 -12.56 -21.04 -11.18
N TYR A 18 -12.94 -20.27 -12.20
CA TYR A 18 -12.16 -20.06 -13.43
C TYR A 18 -11.81 -18.59 -13.69
N LYS A 19 -11.55 -17.79 -12.65
CA LYS A 19 -11.29 -16.33 -12.76
C LYS A 19 -10.26 -15.98 -13.84
N ARG A 20 -9.18 -16.76 -13.96
CA ARG A 20 -8.15 -16.55 -14.98
C ARG A 20 -8.68 -16.71 -16.41
N SER A 21 -9.40 -17.81 -16.68
CA SER A 21 -9.97 -18.06 -18.01
C SER A 21 -11.02 -17.02 -18.37
N PHE A 22 -11.78 -16.55 -17.38
CA PHE A 22 -12.73 -15.46 -17.54
C PHE A 22 -12.03 -14.14 -17.90
N ILE A 23 -10.93 -13.77 -17.21
CA ILE A 23 -10.13 -12.57 -17.52
C ILE A 23 -9.58 -12.62 -18.95
N VAL A 24 -9.06 -13.76 -19.38
CA VAL A 24 -8.53 -13.90 -20.75
C VAL A 24 -9.66 -13.81 -21.79
N LEU A 25 -10.81 -14.41 -21.52
CA LEU A 25 -11.98 -14.35 -22.40
C LEU A 25 -12.53 -12.92 -22.50
N THR A 26 -12.65 -12.18 -21.40
CA THR A 26 -13.11 -10.80 -21.42
C THR A 26 -12.11 -9.90 -22.14
N ALA A 27 -10.80 -10.08 -21.92
CA ALA A 27 -9.78 -9.36 -22.66
C ALA A 27 -9.87 -9.63 -24.18
N LEU A 28 -10.04 -10.90 -24.58
CA LEU A 28 -10.24 -11.26 -25.99
C LEU A 28 -11.49 -10.60 -26.59
N LEU A 29 -12.61 -10.63 -25.88
CA LEU A 29 -13.86 -9.99 -26.31
C LEU A 29 -13.71 -8.47 -26.42
N THR A 30 -12.97 -7.83 -25.52
CA THR A 30 -12.72 -6.39 -25.60
C THR A 30 -11.88 -6.02 -26.81
N VAL A 31 -10.82 -6.75 -27.12
CA VAL A 31 -10.01 -6.52 -28.31
C VAL A 31 -10.82 -6.77 -29.58
N LEU A 32 -11.65 -7.81 -29.61
CA LEU A 32 -12.55 -8.09 -30.73
C LEU A 32 -13.57 -6.95 -30.93
N ALA A 33 -14.17 -6.46 -29.85
CA ALA A 33 -15.09 -5.32 -29.90
C ALA A 33 -14.40 -4.05 -30.43
N MET A 34 -13.18 -3.77 -29.96
CA MET A 34 -12.35 -2.65 -30.45
C MET A 34 -12.05 -2.79 -31.94
N MET A 35 -11.65 -3.97 -32.40
CA MET A 35 -11.45 -4.23 -33.83
C MET A 35 -12.70 -3.98 -34.66
N VAL A 36 -13.88 -4.39 -34.16
CA VAL A 36 -15.15 -4.16 -34.86
C VAL A 36 -15.48 -2.67 -34.92
N LEU A 37 -15.31 -1.94 -33.81
CA LEU A 37 -15.50 -0.48 -33.73
C LEU A 37 -14.58 0.28 -34.69
N ILE A 38 -13.31 -0.12 -34.78
CA ILE A 38 -12.31 0.49 -35.68
C ILE A 38 -12.62 0.14 -37.16
N ARG A 39 -13.18 -1.05 -37.43
CA ARG A 39 -13.57 -1.50 -38.78
C ARG A 39 -14.88 -0.90 -39.31
N ILE A 40 -15.62 -0.11 -38.54
CA ILE A 40 -16.80 0.60 -39.07
C ILE A 40 -16.30 1.53 -40.18
N PRO A 41 -16.65 1.29 -41.45
CA PRO A 41 -16.00 1.95 -42.58
C PRO A 41 -16.28 3.45 -42.53
N ARG A 42 -15.26 4.23 -42.17
CA ARG A 42 -15.24 5.70 -42.34
C ARG A 42 -14.67 6.11 -43.70
N THR A 43 -14.55 5.20 -44.65
CA THR A 43 -13.90 5.47 -45.93
C THR A 43 -14.86 6.11 -46.91
N ALA A 44 -14.54 7.34 -47.32
CA ALA A 44 -14.82 7.77 -48.69
C ALA A 44 -14.22 6.72 -49.64
N SER A 45 -14.96 6.31 -50.67
CA SER A 45 -14.50 5.33 -51.65
C SER A 45 -13.20 5.80 -52.30
N VAL A 46 -12.08 5.11 -52.07
CA VAL A 46 -10.81 5.46 -52.72
C VAL A 46 -10.78 4.81 -54.10
N VAL A 47 -10.85 5.63 -55.14
CA VAL A 47 -10.71 5.16 -56.53
C VAL A 47 -9.24 5.21 -56.90
N THR A 48 -8.68 4.09 -57.38
CA THR A 48 -7.29 4.03 -57.86
C THR A 48 -7.28 4.20 -59.38
N VAL A 49 -6.51 5.16 -59.88
CA VAL A 49 -6.41 5.44 -61.33
C VAL A 49 -5.07 4.90 -61.85
N PRO A 50 -5.08 4.03 -62.88
CA PRO A 50 -3.85 3.51 -63.48
C PRO A 50 -3.13 4.60 -64.28
N VAL A 51 -1.79 4.60 -64.20
CA VAL A 51 -0.91 5.49 -64.97
C VAL A 51 -0.98 5.13 -66.45
N LYS A 52 -1.19 6.11 -67.34
CA LYS A 52 -1.03 5.93 -68.80
C LYS A 52 0.10 6.83 -69.30
N ASN A 53 1.22 6.25 -69.75
CA ASN A 53 2.37 6.97 -70.30
C ASN A 53 2.91 8.11 -69.40
N GLY A 54 2.99 7.89 -68.08
CA GLY A 54 3.49 8.89 -67.12
C GLY A 54 2.51 10.04 -66.81
N VAL A 55 1.31 10.03 -67.40
CA VAL A 55 0.26 11.04 -67.19
C VAL A 55 -0.95 10.39 -66.54
N TYR A 56 -1.51 11.09 -65.54
CA TYR A 56 -2.73 10.70 -64.85
C TYR A 56 -3.90 11.50 -65.40
N ASP A 57 -4.82 10.84 -66.12
CA ASP A 57 -6.00 11.51 -66.67
C ASP A 57 -7.15 11.50 -65.65
N LEU A 58 -7.50 12.68 -65.13
CA LEU A 58 -8.54 12.89 -64.14
C LEU A 58 -9.77 13.64 -64.70
N ARG A 59 -9.80 13.93 -66.01
CA ARG A 59 -10.84 14.76 -66.64
C ARG A 59 -12.23 14.14 -66.65
N GLU A 60 -12.33 12.81 -66.73
CA GLU A 60 -13.60 12.08 -66.82
C GLU A 60 -14.13 11.57 -65.47
N LEU A 61 -13.38 11.79 -64.38
CA LEU A 61 -13.72 11.29 -63.06
C LEU A 61 -14.66 12.25 -62.33
N SER A 62 -15.96 12.06 -62.54
CA SER A 62 -17.03 12.66 -61.70
C SER A 62 -16.88 12.33 -60.21
N ALA A 63 -16.10 11.30 -59.88
CA ALA A 63 -15.69 10.90 -58.54
C ALA A 63 -14.83 11.93 -57.78
N LEU A 64 -14.13 12.86 -58.45
CA LEU A 64 -13.34 13.91 -57.77
C LEU A 64 -14.20 14.89 -56.95
N LYS A 65 -15.50 15.01 -57.29
CA LYS A 65 -16.47 15.86 -56.58
C LYS A 65 -17.09 15.20 -55.36
N SER A 66 -16.95 13.88 -55.21
CA SER A 66 -17.59 13.10 -54.13
C SER A 66 -16.66 12.17 -53.34
N SER A 67 -15.41 11.98 -53.80
CA SER A 67 -14.48 11.00 -53.22
C SER A 67 -13.00 11.39 -53.42
N SER A 68 -12.12 10.83 -52.61
CA SER A 68 -10.67 11.01 -52.72
C SER A 68 -10.08 10.03 -53.74
N VAL A 69 -9.26 10.52 -54.66
CA VAL A 69 -8.60 9.70 -55.69
C VAL A 69 -7.16 9.40 -55.25
N ARG A 70 -6.77 8.13 -55.18
CA ARG A 70 -5.40 7.73 -54.86
C ARG A 70 -4.66 7.34 -56.13
N LEU A 71 -3.50 7.93 -56.32
CA LEU A 71 -2.60 7.73 -57.43
C LEU A 71 -1.37 6.96 -56.93
N PRO A 72 -1.05 5.80 -57.54
CA PRO A 72 0.18 5.09 -57.23
C PRO A 72 1.40 5.92 -57.64
N ALA A 73 2.59 5.54 -57.16
CA ALA A 73 3.84 6.16 -57.58
C ALA A 73 4.00 6.13 -59.12
N PRO A 74 4.59 7.18 -59.74
CA PRO A 74 4.77 7.27 -61.18
C PRO A 74 5.73 6.19 -61.67
N SER A 75 5.55 5.64 -62.87
CA SER A 75 6.37 4.54 -63.40
C SER A 75 7.88 4.81 -63.46
N GLU A 76 8.26 6.07 -63.35
CA GLU A 76 9.61 6.60 -63.47
C GLU A 76 9.96 7.50 -62.26
N TYR A 77 11.24 7.48 -61.86
CA TYR A 77 11.78 8.31 -60.79
C TYR A 77 13.22 8.73 -61.08
N TYR A 78 13.72 9.72 -60.35
CA TYR A 78 15.03 10.33 -60.56
C TYR A 78 15.91 10.14 -59.31
N PRO A 79 16.65 9.02 -59.19
CA PRO A 79 17.51 8.77 -58.04
C PRO A 79 18.71 9.71 -58.01
N GLY A 80 19.04 10.23 -56.82
CA GLY A 80 20.25 11.05 -56.61
C GLY A 80 20.20 12.42 -57.31
N LEU A 81 19.01 12.87 -57.73
CA LEU A 81 18.82 14.13 -58.45
C LEU A 81 17.59 14.88 -57.92
N TYR A 82 17.78 16.16 -57.59
CA TYR A 82 16.69 17.11 -57.40
C TYR A 82 16.37 17.79 -58.72
N LEU A 83 15.23 17.46 -59.30
CA LEU A 83 14.78 18.08 -60.53
C LEU A 83 14.45 19.56 -60.30
N SER A 84 15.06 20.44 -61.08
CA SER A 84 14.55 21.79 -61.23
C SER A 84 13.39 21.80 -62.24
N PRO A 85 12.44 22.74 -62.15
CA PRO A 85 11.40 22.91 -63.17
C PRO A 85 11.96 23.01 -64.59
N ASP A 86 13.14 23.61 -64.75
CA ASP A 86 13.80 23.81 -66.05
C ASP A 86 14.56 22.57 -66.57
N SER A 87 14.97 21.66 -65.68
CA SER A 87 15.68 20.40 -66.03
C SER A 87 14.74 19.19 -66.12
N ALA A 88 13.47 19.36 -65.77
CA ALA A 88 12.48 18.28 -65.70
C ALA A 88 12.24 17.54 -67.03
N ASP A 89 12.48 18.20 -68.17
CA ASP A 89 12.29 17.62 -69.50
C ASP A 89 13.59 17.09 -70.13
N THR A 90 14.75 17.35 -69.52
CA THR A 90 16.08 16.95 -70.05
C THR A 90 16.77 15.86 -69.21
N ALA A 91 16.34 15.67 -67.96
CA ALA A 91 16.86 14.64 -67.08
C ALA A 91 16.42 13.22 -67.53
N VAL A 92 17.29 12.22 -67.36
CA VAL A 92 17.01 10.82 -67.73
C VAL A 92 16.36 10.11 -66.53
N PRO A 93 15.08 9.68 -66.62
CA PRO A 93 14.44 8.92 -65.56
C PRO A 93 14.94 7.47 -65.48
N LYS A 94 14.78 6.85 -64.31
CA LYS A 94 14.89 5.39 -64.12
C LYS A 94 13.51 4.78 -63.87
N SER A 95 13.32 3.53 -64.27
CA SER A 95 12.07 2.79 -64.02
C SER A 95 11.94 2.35 -62.56
N ILE A 96 10.74 2.45 -61.98
CA ILE A 96 10.44 1.91 -60.64
C ILE A 96 10.73 0.40 -60.51
N ALA A 97 10.70 -0.37 -61.60
CA ALA A 97 10.95 -1.81 -61.55
C ALA A 97 12.34 -2.17 -60.96
N GLY A 98 13.32 -1.26 -61.08
CA GLY A 98 14.67 -1.39 -60.51
C GLY A 98 14.87 -0.71 -59.16
N TYR A 99 13.82 -0.16 -58.54
CA TYR A 99 13.92 0.72 -57.35
C TYR A 99 14.70 0.09 -56.18
N GLU A 100 14.49 -1.20 -55.88
CA GLU A 100 15.19 -1.88 -54.78
C GLU A 100 16.70 -2.04 -55.04
N GLN A 101 17.14 -2.06 -56.30
CA GLN A 101 18.56 -2.15 -56.68
C GLN A 101 19.20 -0.77 -56.79
N ASP A 102 18.46 0.23 -57.28
CA ASP A 102 18.91 1.60 -57.54
C ASP A 102 18.43 2.59 -56.46
N ARG A 103 18.42 2.14 -55.21
CA ARG A 103 17.90 2.90 -54.08
C ARG A 103 18.84 4.05 -53.73
N ALA A 104 18.35 5.29 -53.81
CA ALA A 104 19.13 6.51 -53.54
C ALA A 104 18.60 7.26 -52.31
N ASP A 105 19.50 7.83 -51.51
CA ASP A 105 19.17 8.54 -50.26
C ASP A 105 18.30 9.78 -50.48
N TYR A 106 18.33 10.34 -51.68
CA TYR A 106 17.42 11.39 -52.13
C TYR A 106 16.99 11.12 -53.57
N LEU A 107 15.77 11.54 -53.92
CA LEU A 107 15.21 11.37 -55.25
C LEU A 107 14.18 12.45 -55.59
N SER A 108 13.81 12.52 -56.87
CA SER A 108 12.65 13.28 -57.33
C SER A 108 11.61 12.38 -58.01
N GLN A 109 10.34 12.73 -57.86
CA GLN A 109 9.22 12.14 -58.58
C GLN A 109 8.43 13.25 -59.29
N ARG A 110 8.05 13.02 -60.54
CA ARG A 110 7.21 13.95 -61.31
C ARG A 110 5.83 13.34 -61.52
N PHE A 111 4.79 14.07 -61.14
CA PHE A 111 3.40 13.69 -61.36
C PHE A 111 2.77 14.70 -62.32
N VAL A 112 2.27 14.21 -63.46
CA VAL A 112 1.56 15.05 -64.43
C VAL A 112 0.09 14.67 -64.42
N LEU A 113 -0.76 15.58 -63.99
CA LEU A 113 -2.21 15.40 -63.86
C LEU A 113 -2.95 16.20 -64.94
N LEU A 114 -3.93 15.58 -65.59
CA LEU A 114 -4.90 16.27 -66.45
C LEU A 114 -6.20 16.47 -65.66
N MET A 115 -6.59 17.73 -65.44
CA MET A 115 -7.69 18.10 -64.55
C MET A 115 -8.91 18.63 -65.34
N PRO A 116 -10.14 18.38 -64.88
CA PRO A 116 -11.36 18.80 -65.57
C PRO A 116 -11.62 20.32 -65.54
N ASP A 117 -11.31 20.99 -64.43
CA ASP A 117 -11.57 22.42 -64.22
C ASP A 117 -10.27 23.18 -63.85
N THR A 118 -10.12 24.42 -64.35
CA THR A 118 -8.91 25.26 -64.13
C THR A 118 -8.99 26.17 -62.91
N SER A 119 -10.19 26.44 -62.41
CA SER A 119 -10.44 27.36 -61.29
C SER A 119 -10.55 26.68 -59.92
N ASP A 120 -10.69 25.36 -59.88
CA ASP A 120 -10.88 24.63 -58.63
C ASP A 120 -9.54 24.46 -57.89
N THR A 121 -9.59 24.57 -56.56
CA THR A 121 -8.46 24.24 -55.70
C THR A 121 -8.56 22.79 -55.26
N TYR A 122 -7.48 22.05 -55.41
CA TYR A 122 -7.38 20.66 -55.01
C TYR A 122 -6.39 20.52 -53.85
N THR A 123 -6.74 19.67 -52.90
CA THR A 123 -5.88 19.24 -51.81
C THR A 123 -5.08 18.02 -52.29
N LEU A 124 -3.76 18.15 -52.29
CA LEU A 124 -2.80 17.14 -52.73
C LEU A 124 -2.04 16.62 -51.52
N THR A 125 -2.23 15.35 -51.17
CA THR A 125 -1.52 14.71 -50.05
C THR A 125 -0.56 13.64 -50.58
N PHE A 126 0.72 13.87 -50.42
CA PHE A 126 1.76 12.86 -50.73
C PHE A 126 2.00 12.02 -49.48
N THR A 127 2.09 10.70 -49.65
CA THR A 127 2.28 9.74 -48.55
C THR A 127 3.48 8.84 -48.84
N LEU A 128 4.47 8.83 -47.94
CA LEU A 128 5.68 8.01 -48.02
C LEU A 128 5.75 7.05 -46.83
N SER A 129 6.46 5.94 -47.02
CA SER A 129 6.72 4.98 -45.95
C SER A 129 7.86 5.46 -45.05
N GLY A 130 7.53 5.97 -43.86
CA GLY A 130 8.48 6.53 -42.91
C GLY A 130 8.73 8.03 -43.12
N ARG A 131 9.49 8.63 -42.20
CA ARG A 131 9.70 10.09 -42.19
C ARG A 131 10.63 10.49 -43.33
N HIS A 132 10.35 11.60 -44.01
CA HIS A 132 11.20 12.15 -45.06
C HIS A 132 11.34 13.67 -44.93
N ALA A 133 12.41 14.23 -45.50
CA ALA A 133 12.44 15.64 -45.86
C ALA A 133 11.80 15.76 -47.24
N MET A 134 10.85 16.68 -47.42
CA MET A 134 10.09 16.78 -48.66
C MET A 134 9.89 18.23 -49.09
N ARG A 135 9.87 18.45 -50.40
CA ARG A 135 9.48 19.73 -51.00
C ARG A 135 8.70 19.45 -52.26
N VAL A 136 7.60 20.16 -52.40
CA VAL A 136 6.67 20.02 -53.51
C VAL A 136 6.73 21.29 -54.33
N TYR A 137 6.94 21.14 -55.63
CA TYR A 137 6.74 22.17 -56.62
C TYR A 137 5.49 21.85 -57.42
N VAL A 138 4.62 22.84 -57.63
CA VAL A 138 3.45 22.71 -58.49
C VAL A 138 3.52 23.79 -59.56
N ASN A 139 3.44 23.39 -60.82
CA ASN A 139 3.55 24.26 -61.99
C ASN A 139 4.80 25.15 -61.96
N GLY A 140 5.92 24.61 -61.46
CA GLY A 140 7.20 25.31 -61.34
C GLY A 140 7.38 26.17 -60.07
N TRP A 141 6.33 26.38 -59.28
CA TRP A 141 6.38 27.18 -58.05
C TRP A 141 6.46 26.30 -56.81
N PRO A 142 7.21 26.71 -55.76
CA PRO A 142 7.24 25.97 -54.50
C PRO A 142 5.86 26.04 -53.81
N ALA A 143 5.24 24.89 -53.60
CA ALA A 143 3.90 24.77 -53.01
C ALA A 143 3.94 24.39 -51.53
N GLY A 144 4.98 23.70 -51.08
CA GLY A 144 5.16 23.32 -49.69
C GLY A 144 6.48 22.63 -49.42
N GLN A 145 6.90 22.64 -48.16
CA GLN A 145 8.11 21.97 -47.68
C GLN A 145 7.89 21.46 -46.25
N THR A 146 8.39 20.25 -45.96
CA THR A 146 8.49 19.69 -44.61
C THR A 146 9.93 19.23 -44.37
N GLY A 147 10.49 19.63 -43.22
CA GLY A 147 11.91 19.46 -42.91
C GLY A 147 12.85 20.27 -43.82
N ALA A 148 14.13 19.86 -43.87
CA ALA A 148 15.16 20.47 -44.70
C ALA A 148 15.72 19.43 -45.68
N LEU A 149 15.70 19.74 -46.98
CA LEU A 149 16.28 18.88 -48.02
C LEU A 149 17.77 19.18 -48.16
N GLY A 150 18.58 18.14 -47.99
CA GLY A 150 20.01 18.16 -48.29
C GLY A 150 20.39 16.97 -49.17
N THR A 151 21.55 17.06 -49.81
CA THR A 151 22.16 15.95 -50.56
C THR A 151 23.06 15.08 -49.69
N ALA A 152 23.29 15.50 -48.44
CA ALA A 152 24.02 14.78 -47.43
C ALA A 152 23.22 14.73 -46.12
N LYS A 153 23.58 13.78 -45.24
CA LYS A 153 22.93 13.59 -43.94
C LYS A 153 22.92 14.85 -43.07
N GLN A 154 24.01 15.61 -43.05
CA GLN A 154 24.19 16.80 -42.19
C GLN A 154 23.25 17.95 -42.57
N ASP A 155 22.94 18.07 -43.85
CA ASP A 155 22.11 19.15 -44.41
C ASP A 155 20.63 18.75 -44.53
N THR A 156 20.30 17.51 -44.15
CA THR A 156 18.94 16.97 -44.24
C THR A 156 18.31 16.87 -42.86
N GLU A 157 17.13 17.45 -42.70
CA GLU A 157 16.30 17.33 -41.52
C GLU A 157 14.96 16.69 -41.90
N VAL A 158 14.63 15.58 -41.27
CA VAL A 158 13.48 14.73 -41.62
C VAL A 158 12.34 14.93 -40.62
N TRP A 159 11.12 15.20 -41.09
CA TRP A 159 9.99 15.57 -40.23
C TRP A 159 8.79 14.63 -40.38
N GLU A 160 8.11 14.66 -41.54
CA GLU A 160 6.80 14.02 -41.73
C GLU A 160 6.84 12.82 -42.67
N ASN A 161 5.81 11.98 -42.57
CA ASN A 161 5.57 10.87 -43.50
C ASN A 161 4.70 11.27 -44.69
N ASN A 162 4.10 12.46 -44.62
CA ASN A 162 3.21 13.03 -45.61
C ASN A 162 3.44 14.53 -45.75
N ILE A 163 3.00 15.10 -46.86
CA ILE A 163 2.90 16.54 -47.02
C ILE A 163 1.62 16.85 -47.77
N THR A 164 0.84 17.79 -47.26
CA THR A 164 -0.39 18.26 -47.88
C THR A 164 -0.19 19.66 -48.41
N VAL A 165 -0.49 19.86 -49.69
CA VAL A 165 -0.45 21.18 -50.34
C VAL A 165 -1.74 21.44 -51.08
N HIS A 166 -2.12 22.71 -51.22
CA HIS A 166 -3.28 23.11 -51.99
C HIS A 166 -2.81 23.76 -53.29
N ALA A 167 -3.33 23.30 -54.42
CA ALA A 167 -2.98 23.86 -55.72
C ALA A 167 -4.14 23.79 -56.72
N SER A 168 -4.05 24.62 -57.76
CA SER A 168 -5.00 24.68 -58.87
C SER A 168 -4.32 24.34 -60.19
N ALA A 169 -5.09 23.77 -61.12
CA ALA A 169 -4.58 23.40 -62.44
C ALA A 169 -4.43 24.64 -63.33
N VAL A 170 -3.37 24.71 -64.13
CA VAL A 170 -3.17 25.77 -65.12
C VAL A 170 -3.40 25.17 -66.50
N ASN A 171 -4.35 25.71 -67.27
CA ASN A 171 -4.72 25.20 -68.60
C ASN A 171 -5.11 23.69 -68.62
N GLY A 172 -5.77 23.22 -67.55
CA GLY A 172 -6.25 21.84 -67.43
C GLY A 172 -5.13 20.84 -67.13
N ARG A 173 -3.93 21.31 -66.79
CA ARG A 173 -2.76 20.50 -66.46
C ARG A 173 -2.17 20.94 -65.13
N MET A 174 -1.68 19.98 -64.35
CA MET A 174 -0.91 20.23 -63.14
C MET A 174 0.37 19.41 -63.21
N ASP A 175 1.52 20.09 -63.23
CA ASP A 175 2.84 19.46 -63.22
C ASP A 175 3.44 19.57 -61.83
N ILE A 176 3.66 18.45 -61.18
CA ILE A 176 4.07 18.38 -59.78
C ILE A 176 5.41 17.69 -59.70
N ILE A 177 6.39 18.32 -59.05
CA ILE A 177 7.67 17.70 -58.73
C ILE A 177 7.74 17.55 -57.21
N LEU A 178 7.93 16.32 -56.74
CA LEU A 178 8.19 16.00 -55.34
C LEU A 178 9.66 15.64 -55.18
N HIS A 179 10.37 16.39 -54.35
CA HIS A 179 11.69 16.03 -53.84
C HIS A 179 11.53 15.29 -52.52
N SER A 180 12.27 14.21 -52.33
CA SER A 180 12.32 13.48 -51.06
C SER A 180 13.75 13.08 -50.69
N ALA A 181 14.06 13.09 -49.39
CA ALA A 181 15.33 12.62 -48.84
C ALA A 181 15.17 11.89 -47.51
N GLN A 182 15.99 10.85 -47.32
CA GLN A 182 16.07 10.08 -46.08
C GLN A 182 17.46 9.43 -45.93
N PHE A 183 18.24 9.91 -44.95
CA PHE A 183 19.61 9.45 -44.65
C PHE A 183 19.75 8.78 -43.26
N TYR A 184 18.69 8.74 -42.46
CA TYR A 184 18.77 8.38 -41.05
C TYR A 184 18.37 6.93 -40.73
N HIS A 185 17.72 6.23 -41.67
CA HIS A 185 17.16 4.89 -41.44
C HIS A 185 17.98 3.77 -42.13
N ALA A 186 18.12 2.61 -41.48
CA ALA A 186 18.93 1.48 -41.94
C ALA A 186 18.51 0.84 -43.28
N ARG A 187 17.23 0.95 -43.64
CA ARG A 187 16.75 0.53 -44.98
C ARG A 187 17.33 1.42 -46.10
N GLY A 188 17.90 2.58 -45.75
CA GLY A 188 18.47 3.57 -46.67
C GLY A 188 17.42 4.17 -47.60
N GLY A 189 17.79 5.24 -48.30
CA GLY A 189 17.01 5.69 -49.45
C GLY A 189 15.72 6.45 -49.16
N ALA A 190 15.45 7.44 -50.00
CA ALA A 190 14.16 8.09 -50.08
C ALA A 190 13.09 7.13 -50.64
N GLY A 191 11.91 7.13 -50.00
CA GLY A 191 10.75 6.35 -50.40
C GLY A 191 10.04 6.90 -51.63
N LEU A 192 9.32 6.02 -52.32
CA LEU A 192 8.40 6.39 -53.39
C LEU A 192 7.06 6.83 -52.79
N ALA A 193 6.60 8.03 -53.17
CA ALA A 193 5.35 8.58 -52.70
C ALA A 193 4.14 8.09 -53.51
N ALA A 194 3.02 7.89 -52.82
CA ALA A 194 1.70 7.86 -53.44
C ALA A 194 0.99 9.20 -53.23
N LEU A 195 0.27 9.69 -54.25
CA LEU A 195 -0.43 10.97 -54.22
C LEU A 195 -1.93 10.73 -54.05
N THR A 196 -2.56 11.39 -53.08
CA THR A 196 -4.01 11.44 -52.95
C THR A 196 -4.51 12.83 -53.34
N VAL A 197 -5.49 12.90 -54.23
CA VAL A 197 -6.08 14.14 -54.73
C VAL A 197 -7.54 14.21 -54.28
N GLN A 198 -7.93 15.34 -53.71
CA GLN A 198 -9.29 15.60 -53.24
C GLN A 198 -9.70 17.04 -53.57
N SER A 199 -10.97 17.27 -53.88
CA SER A 199 -11.50 18.65 -54.01
C SER A 199 -11.51 19.34 -52.65
N SER A 200 -11.11 20.61 -52.58
CA SER A 200 -11.12 21.40 -51.34
C SER A 200 -12.53 21.58 -50.75
N SER A 201 -13.59 21.43 -51.54
CA SER A 201 -14.99 21.47 -51.06
C SER A 201 -15.38 20.25 -50.21
N LEU A 202 -14.63 19.16 -50.31
CA LEU A 202 -14.78 17.93 -49.50
C LEU A 202 -13.91 17.93 -48.25
N ASP A 203 -13.06 18.94 -48.04
CA ASP A 203 -12.17 19.06 -46.89
C ASP A 203 -12.99 19.39 -45.62
N LYS A 204 -13.72 18.39 -45.12
CA LYS A 204 -14.32 18.47 -43.78
C LYS A 204 -13.18 18.48 -42.76
N PRO A 205 -13.31 19.21 -41.64
CA PRO A 205 -12.39 19.08 -40.51
C PRO A 205 -12.48 17.66 -39.97
N ARG A 206 -11.64 16.78 -40.51
CA ARG A 206 -11.37 15.46 -39.96
C ARG A 206 -10.41 15.70 -38.81
N PHE A 207 -10.69 15.09 -37.65
CA PHE A 207 -9.67 14.95 -36.63
C PHE A 207 -8.43 14.35 -37.27
N THR A 208 -7.39 15.15 -37.38
CA THR A 208 -6.09 14.71 -37.88
C THR A 208 -5.51 13.71 -36.88
N ASP A 209 -4.64 12.80 -37.33
CA ASP A 209 -3.98 11.85 -36.43
C ASP A 209 -3.25 12.57 -35.28
N SER A 210 -2.76 13.80 -35.53
CA SER A 210 -2.19 14.70 -34.52
C SER A 210 -3.19 15.15 -33.44
N GLU A 211 -4.43 15.49 -33.81
CA GLU A 211 -5.45 15.89 -32.84
C GLU A 211 -5.90 14.71 -31.95
N ALA A 212 -6.03 13.51 -32.53
CA ALA A 212 -6.31 12.30 -31.78
C ALA A 212 -5.16 11.98 -30.80
N GLY A 213 -3.91 12.12 -31.26
CA GLY A 213 -2.72 11.96 -30.43
C GLY A 213 -2.64 12.93 -29.26
N PHE A 214 -3.07 14.20 -29.44
CA PHE A 214 -3.17 15.16 -28.34
C PHE A 214 -4.14 14.70 -27.26
N PHE A 215 -5.28 14.14 -27.65
CA PHE A 215 -6.27 13.64 -26.71
C PHE A 215 -5.75 12.44 -25.92
N VAL A 216 -5.19 11.44 -26.62
CA VAL A 216 -4.65 10.22 -25.99
C VAL A 216 -3.43 10.55 -25.13
N GLY A 217 -2.47 11.30 -25.67
CA GLY A 217 -1.28 11.74 -24.94
C GLY A 217 -1.64 12.60 -23.72
N GLY A 218 -2.60 13.52 -23.85
CA GLY A 218 -3.12 14.31 -22.73
C GLY A 218 -3.75 13.46 -21.63
N ALA A 219 -4.56 12.46 -21.99
CA ALA A 219 -5.13 11.51 -21.03
C ALA A 219 -4.05 10.73 -20.26
N LEU A 220 -2.98 10.32 -20.94
CA LEU A 220 -1.84 9.63 -20.34
C LEU A 220 -1.04 10.53 -19.38
N VAL A 221 -0.83 11.81 -19.74
CA VAL A 221 -0.21 12.80 -18.84
C VAL A 221 -1.08 13.00 -17.58
N CYS A 222 -2.39 13.15 -17.74
CA CYS A 222 -3.31 13.25 -16.60
C CYS A 222 -3.22 12.02 -15.68
N ALA A 223 -3.17 10.81 -16.25
CA ALA A 223 -2.98 9.59 -15.47
C ALA A 223 -1.62 9.58 -14.75
N ALA A 224 -0.54 9.99 -15.41
CA ALA A 224 0.79 10.09 -14.80
C ALA A 224 0.83 11.07 -13.62
N VAL A 225 0.24 12.26 -13.78
CA VAL A 225 0.16 13.29 -12.72
C VAL A 225 -0.66 12.77 -11.53
N LEU A 226 -1.79 12.12 -11.78
CA LEU A 226 -2.60 11.53 -10.73
C LEU A 226 -1.83 10.47 -9.94
N LEU A 227 -1.14 9.55 -10.63
CA LEU A 227 -0.34 8.50 -9.99
C LEU A 227 0.85 9.08 -9.22
N LEU A 228 1.52 10.10 -9.76
CA LEU A 228 2.62 10.79 -9.08
C LEU A 228 2.13 11.52 -7.82
N SER A 229 0.94 12.12 -7.89
CA SER A 229 0.29 12.75 -6.72
C SER A 229 -0.02 11.71 -5.65
N VAL A 230 -0.57 10.55 -6.02
CA VAL A 230 -0.78 9.42 -5.08
C VAL A 230 0.54 8.95 -4.48
N TYR A 231 1.62 8.88 -5.27
CA TYR A 231 2.95 8.52 -4.78
C TYR A 231 3.50 9.50 -3.74
N LEU A 232 3.37 10.81 -4.01
CA LEU A 232 3.89 11.86 -3.12
C LEU A 232 3.07 12.00 -1.83
N PHE A 233 1.74 11.94 -1.92
CA PHE A 233 0.84 12.28 -0.80
C PHE A 233 0.31 11.07 -0.02
N LEU A 234 0.07 9.93 -0.66
CA LEU A 234 -0.62 8.80 -0.02
C LEU A 234 0.32 7.63 0.26
N SER A 235 1.07 7.18 -0.74
CA SER A 235 1.79 5.91 -0.67
C SER A 235 3.07 5.97 -1.48
N ARG A 236 4.22 6.04 -0.81
CA ARG A 236 5.55 6.03 -1.44
C ARG A 236 5.94 4.62 -1.93
N THR A 237 5.03 3.94 -2.61
CA THR A 237 5.28 2.63 -3.20
C THR A 237 6.04 2.81 -4.52
N GLU A 238 7.20 2.16 -4.65
CA GLU A 238 8.05 2.28 -5.84
C GLU A 238 7.31 1.91 -7.13
N ALA A 239 6.39 0.94 -7.07
CA ALA A 239 5.59 0.54 -8.22
C ALA A 239 4.66 1.63 -8.75
N THR A 240 4.09 2.46 -7.86
CA THR A 240 3.28 3.61 -8.28
C THR A 240 4.13 4.61 -9.05
N PHE A 241 5.35 4.86 -8.58
CA PHE A 241 6.31 5.73 -9.27
C PHE A 241 6.73 5.18 -10.63
N TYR A 242 7.15 3.91 -10.71
CA TYR A 242 7.56 3.30 -11.98
C TYR A 242 6.42 3.31 -13.01
N PHE A 243 5.18 3.06 -12.59
CA PHE A 243 4.04 3.12 -13.51
C PHE A 243 3.68 4.55 -13.93
N ALA A 244 3.79 5.54 -13.02
CA ALA A 244 3.62 6.95 -13.38
C ALA A 244 4.67 7.39 -14.43
N ALA A 245 5.93 6.98 -14.25
CA ALA A 245 7.00 7.22 -15.22
C ALA A 245 6.71 6.51 -16.56
N ALA A 246 6.20 5.28 -16.53
CA ALA A 246 5.77 4.57 -17.73
C ALA A 246 4.65 5.33 -18.47
N CYS A 247 3.65 5.87 -17.76
CA CYS A 247 2.59 6.69 -18.35
C CYS A 247 3.11 7.97 -19.01
N LEU A 248 4.10 8.63 -18.39
CA LEU A 248 4.73 9.81 -18.98
C LEU A 248 5.50 9.45 -20.27
N VAL A 249 6.21 8.33 -20.28
CA VAL A 249 6.91 7.84 -21.48
C VAL A 249 5.92 7.38 -22.55
N MET A 250 4.80 6.75 -22.18
CA MET A 250 3.71 6.42 -23.12
C MET A 250 3.13 7.69 -23.75
N ALA A 251 2.90 8.75 -22.98
CA ALA A 251 2.43 10.03 -23.49
C ALA A 251 3.43 10.67 -24.45
N LEU A 252 4.72 10.70 -24.08
CA LEU A 252 5.78 11.19 -24.96
C LEU A 252 5.81 10.41 -26.28
N ARG A 253 5.74 9.08 -26.21
CA ARG A 253 5.70 8.22 -27.39
C ARG A 253 4.49 8.53 -28.26
N GLU A 254 3.32 8.71 -27.66
CA GLU A 254 2.09 9.06 -28.37
C GLU A 254 2.24 10.39 -29.11
N PHE A 255 2.76 11.44 -28.46
CA PHE A 255 3.00 12.73 -29.12
C PHE A 255 3.99 12.63 -30.29
N VAL A 256 5.00 11.76 -30.17
CA VAL A 256 5.99 11.52 -31.22
C VAL A 256 5.38 10.76 -32.40
N GLN A 257 4.56 9.74 -32.13
CA GLN A 257 3.96 8.87 -33.16
C GLN A 257 2.81 9.55 -33.91
N SER A 258 1.94 10.27 -33.19
CA SER A 258 0.84 11.04 -33.76
C SER A 258 1.28 12.32 -34.48
N GLN A 259 2.58 12.63 -34.49
CA GLN A 259 3.13 13.87 -35.05
C GLN A 259 2.64 15.16 -34.35
N ALA A 260 2.01 15.05 -33.18
CA ALA A 260 1.60 16.19 -32.36
C ALA A 260 2.76 17.12 -31.97
N TRP A 261 4.00 16.62 -31.99
CA TRP A 261 5.22 17.40 -31.72
C TRP A 261 5.49 18.53 -32.74
N ILE A 262 4.90 18.49 -33.95
CA ILE A 262 5.08 19.53 -34.98
C ILE A 262 4.69 20.92 -34.46
N TYR A 263 3.70 20.98 -33.57
CA TYR A 263 3.25 22.23 -32.95
C TYR A 263 4.28 22.84 -31.98
N PHE A 264 5.31 22.09 -31.56
CA PHE A 264 6.28 22.51 -30.54
C PHE A 264 7.64 22.95 -31.09
N SER A 265 7.80 23.11 -32.42
CA SER A 265 9.06 23.58 -33.04
C SER A 265 10.33 22.83 -32.57
N VAL A 266 10.21 21.52 -32.35
CA VAL A 266 11.30 20.66 -31.88
C VAL A 266 12.10 20.15 -33.08
N ASN A 267 13.43 20.04 -32.93
CA ASN A 267 14.31 19.50 -33.99
C ASN A 267 13.91 18.06 -34.37
N GLY A 268 13.74 17.79 -35.67
CA GLY A 268 13.26 16.51 -36.18
C GLY A 268 14.18 15.32 -35.86
N ASN A 269 15.49 15.55 -35.82
CA ASN A 269 16.47 14.50 -35.49
C ASN A 269 16.38 14.09 -34.01
N LEU A 270 16.14 15.05 -33.12
CA LEU A 270 15.90 14.77 -31.70
C LEU A 270 14.63 13.94 -31.53
N VAL A 271 13.56 14.29 -32.24
CA VAL A 271 12.29 13.56 -32.19
C VAL A 271 12.46 12.13 -32.70
N PHE A 272 13.22 11.94 -33.78
CA PHE A 272 13.54 10.62 -34.29
C PHE A 272 14.29 9.78 -33.25
N MET A 273 15.27 10.36 -32.54
CA MET A 273 15.96 9.69 -31.44
C MET A 273 15.01 9.36 -30.27
N LEU A 274 14.15 10.30 -29.88
CA LEU A 274 13.16 10.15 -28.80
C LEU A 274 12.14 9.05 -29.12
N GLU A 275 11.78 8.84 -30.39
CA GLU A 275 10.89 7.77 -30.82
C GLU A 275 11.42 6.40 -30.36
N TYR A 276 12.69 6.11 -30.65
CA TYR A 276 13.33 4.84 -30.26
C TYR A 276 13.66 4.78 -28.77
N MET A 277 14.08 5.90 -28.17
CA MET A 277 14.37 5.97 -26.73
C MET A 277 13.11 5.72 -25.90
N SER A 278 11.94 6.17 -26.37
CA SER A 278 10.67 5.93 -25.68
C SER A 278 10.36 4.44 -25.54
N VAL A 279 10.70 3.61 -26.54
CA VAL A 279 10.50 2.14 -26.49
C VAL A 279 11.41 1.51 -25.42
N VAL A 280 12.65 1.98 -25.32
CA VAL A 280 13.61 1.54 -24.29
C VAL A 280 13.08 1.88 -22.90
N LEU A 281 12.80 3.16 -22.67
CA LEU A 281 12.35 3.67 -21.37
C LEU A 281 11.04 3.01 -20.95
N LEU A 282 10.08 2.84 -21.88
CA LEU A 282 8.81 2.20 -21.59
C LEU A 282 9.01 0.74 -21.16
N THR A 283 9.88 0.00 -21.86
CA THR A 283 10.18 -1.39 -21.51
C THR A 283 10.81 -1.47 -20.11
N VAL A 284 11.75 -0.58 -19.81
CA VAL A 284 12.43 -0.54 -18.50
C VAL A 284 11.43 -0.26 -17.39
N PHE A 285 10.64 0.81 -17.48
CA PHE A 285 9.69 1.17 -16.44
C PHE A 285 8.57 0.14 -16.27
N LEU A 286 8.08 -0.45 -17.37
CA LEU A 286 7.06 -1.49 -17.29
C LEU A 286 7.61 -2.78 -16.66
N CYS A 287 8.86 -3.16 -16.96
CA CYS A 287 9.50 -4.31 -16.31
C CYS A 287 9.77 -4.07 -14.82
N LEU A 288 10.19 -2.86 -14.44
CA LEU A 288 10.37 -2.47 -13.04
C LEU A 288 9.02 -2.47 -12.29
N TYR A 289 7.95 -1.99 -12.92
CA TYR A 289 6.59 -2.09 -12.38
C TYR A 289 6.15 -3.56 -12.19
N LEU A 290 6.32 -4.41 -13.21
CA LEU A 290 5.90 -5.81 -13.15
C LEU A 290 6.72 -6.66 -12.17
N ARG A 291 7.92 -6.21 -11.79
CA ARG A 291 8.81 -6.89 -10.83
C ARG A 291 8.12 -7.18 -9.49
N GLN A 292 7.21 -6.33 -9.03
CA GLN A 292 6.50 -6.56 -7.77
C GLN A 292 5.66 -7.84 -7.78
N TYR A 293 5.20 -8.27 -8.96
CA TYR A 293 4.44 -9.50 -9.14
C TYR A 293 5.33 -10.70 -9.49
N ALA A 294 6.63 -10.49 -9.69
CA ALA A 294 7.60 -11.52 -10.04
C ALA A 294 8.06 -12.32 -8.80
N SER A 295 7.19 -13.17 -8.27
CA SER A 295 7.50 -13.97 -7.07
C SER A 295 8.57 -15.04 -7.33
N THR A 296 8.60 -15.62 -8.54
CA THR A 296 9.50 -16.74 -8.90
C THR A 296 10.85 -16.25 -9.44
N ARG A 297 11.93 -16.99 -9.14
CA ARG A 297 13.28 -16.74 -9.67
C ARG A 297 13.36 -16.62 -11.20
N PRO A 298 12.76 -17.53 -12.00
CA PRO A 298 12.81 -17.40 -13.47
C PRO A 298 12.14 -16.12 -13.97
N LEU A 299 11.00 -15.73 -13.37
CA LEU A 299 10.29 -14.52 -13.79
C LEU A 299 11.10 -13.24 -13.49
N ARG A 300 11.82 -13.20 -12.36
CA ARG A 300 12.76 -12.10 -12.07
C ARG A 300 13.93 -12.05 -13.04
N ALA A 301 14.49 -13.21 -13.39
CA ALA A 301 15.59 -13.28 -14.36
C ALA A 301 15.17 -12.74 -15.73
N ILE A 302 13.96 -13.07 -16.19
CA ILE A 302 13.35 -12.52 -17.40
C ILE A 302 13.25 -10.99 -17.33
N CYS A 303 12.70 -10.44 -16.23
CA CYS A 303 12.62 -8.98 -16.06
C CYS A 303 14.00 -8.29 -16.10
N TYR A 304 15.01 -8.85 -15.43
CA TYR A 304 16.36 -8.30 -15.45
C TYR A 304 17.01 -8.40 -16.83
N ALA A 305 16.80 -9.51 -17.56
CA ALA A 305 17.29 -9.66 -18.92
C ALA A 305 16.66 -8.62 -19.87
N ALA A 306 15.35 -8.35 -19.75
CA ALA A 306 14.69 -7.28 -20.49
C ALA A 306 15.32 -5.92 -20.18
N VAL A 307 15.44 -5.56 -18.89
CA VAL A 307 16.00 -4.26 -18.48
C VAL A 307 17.44 -4.11 -18.94
N ALA A 308 18.28 -5.13 -18.76
CA ALA A 308 19.68 -5.10 -19.19
C ALA A 308 19.81 -4.97 -20.72
N GLY A 309 19.01 -5.73 -21.48
CA GLY A 309 18.98 -5.63 -22.95
C GLY A 309 18.49 -4.25 -23.42
N SER A 310 17.46 -3.70 -22.79
CA SER A 310 16.96 -2.35 -23.07
C SER A 310 17.98 -1.27 -22.74
N LEU A 311 18.67 -1.35 -21.60
CA LEU A 311 19.72 -0.40 -21.23
C LEU A 311 20.92 -0.48 -22.18
N ALA A 312 21.33 -1.68 -22.61
CA ALA A 312 22.39 -1.86 -23.58
C ALA A 312 22.03 -1.24 -24.94
N TYR A 313 20.81 -1.46 -25.43
CA TYR A 313 20.32 -0.84 -26.66
C TYR A 313 20.15 0.68 -26.50
N GLY A 314 19.68 1.16 -25.34
CA GLY A 314 19.58 2.60 -25.04
C GLY A 314 20.93 3.30 -25.02
N LEU A 315 21.96 2.66 -24.44
CA LEU A 315 23.33 3.17 -24.48
C LEU A 315 23.87 3.22 -25.92
N LEU A 316 23.59 2.18 -26.71
CA LEU A 316 23.95 2.15 -28.13
C LEU A 316 23.26 3.27 -28.91
N LEU A 317 22.00 3.58 -28.60
CA LEU A 317 21.24 4.65 -29.22
C LEU A 317 21.85 6.03 -28.96
N LEU A 318 22.44 6.25 -27.78
CA LEU A 318 23.14 7.50 -27.43
C LEU A 318 24.52 7.63 -28.06
N LEU A 319 25.20 6.50 -28.35
CA LEU A 319 26.59 6.49 -28.80
C LEU A 319 26.76 6.23 -30.30
N ALA A 320 25.82 5.53 -30.92
CA ALA A 320 25.93 5.06 -32.30
C ALA A 320 25.18 5.95 -33.28
N ASP A 321 25.60 5.88 -34.55
CA ASP A 321 24.91 6.57 -35.64
C ASP A 321 23.50 6.01 -35.89
N SER A 322 22.61 6.84 -36.43
CA SER A 322 21.20 6.49 -36.65
C SER A 322 20.98 5.26 -37.52
N VAL A 323 21.85 5.04 -38.50
CA VAL A 323 21.80 3.85 -39.36
C VAL A 323 22.12 2.58 -38.57
N VAL A 324 23.01 2.66 -37.58
CA VAL A 324 23.44 1.52 -36.77
C VAL A 324 22.34 1.11 -35.80
N TYR A 325 21.79 2.05 -35.02
CA TYR A 325 20.74 1.70 -34.06
C TYR A 325 19.44 1.25 -34.76
N THR A 326 19.07 1.85 -35.90
CA THR A 326 17.88 1.41 -36.64
C THR A 326 18.04 0.02 -37.26
N ARG A 327 19.27 -0.39 -37.61
CA ARG A 327 19.55 -1.76 -38.06
C ARG A 327 19.43 -2.77 -36.90
N LEU A 328 19.99 -2.41 -35.75
CA LEU A 328 19.96 -3.26 -34.56
C LEU A 328 18.58 -3.33 -33.89
N LEU A 329 17.67 -2.43 -34.23
CA LEU A 329 16.29 -2.44 -33.74
C LEU A 329 15.60 -3.78 -33.95
N ILE A 330 15.83 -4.46 -35.07
CA ILE A 330 15.19 -5.77 -35.33
C ILE A 330 15.67 -6.84 -34.34
N VAL A 331 16.97 -6.83 -34.02
CA VAL A 331 17.58 -7.73 -33.03
C VAL A 331 17.02 -7.43 -31.64
N TYR A 332 16.90 -6.14 -31.30
CA TYR A 332 16.30 -5.71 -30.05
C TYR A 332 14.82 -6.12 -29.94
N GLN A 333 14.02 -5.96 -30.99
CA GLN A 333 12.62 -6.40 -31.02
C GLN A 333 12.48 -7.91 -30.83
N LEU A 334 13.32 -8.71 -31.49
CA LEU A 334 13.34 -10.17 -31.31
C LEU A 334 13.71 -10.55 -29.87
N LEU A 335 14.68 -9.86 -29.27
CA LEU A 335 15.04 -10.03 -27.86
C LEU A 335 13.84 -9.69 -26.95
N LEU A 336 13.15 -8.58 -27.20
CA LEU A 336 11.97 -8.21 -26.41
C LEU A 336 10.87 -9.26 -26.52
N ILE A 337 10.56 -9.77 -27.72
CA ILE A 337 9.57 -10.84 -27.89
C ILE A 337 10.00 -12.09 -27.12
N ALA A 338 11.27 -12.48 -27.21
CA ALA A 338 11.81 -13.65 -26.53
C ALA A 338 11.74 -13.55 -24.99
N VAL A 339 11.66 -12.34 -24.43
CA VAL A 339 11.63 -12.10 -22.97
C VAL A 339 10.21 -11.78 -22.48
N ILE A 340 9.50 -10.87 -23.15
CA ILE A 340 8.15 -10.42 -22.77
C ILE A 340 7.14 -11.57 -22.88
N VAL A 341 7.17 -12.36 -23.95
CA VAL A 341 6.18 -13.44 -24.16
C VAL A 341 6.27 -14.51 -23.05
N PRO A 342 7.46 -15.07 -22.74
CA PRO A 342 7.60 -15.96 -21.58
C PRO A 342 7.32 -15.27 -20.25
N GLY A 343 7.64 -13.98 -20.11
CA GLY A 343 7.37 -13.19 -18.90
C GLY A 343 5.88 -13.11 -18.60
N ILE A 344 5.07 -12.68 -19.57
CA ILE A 344 3.61 -12.62 -19.45
C ILE A 344 3.05 -14.02 -19.21
N ALA A 345 3.47 -15.03 -19.98
CA ALA A 345 3.02 -16.40 -19.77
C ALA A 345 3.37 -16.94 -18.37
N GLY A 346 4.55 -16.59 -17.84
CA GLY A 346 5.00 -16.91 -16.50
C GLY A 346 4.15 -16.23 -15.41
N LEU A 347 3.78 -14.97 -15.62
CA LEU A 347 2.90 -14.20 -14.74
C LEU A 347 1.51 -14.87 -14.64
N PHE A 348 0.89 -15.21 -15.78
CA PHE A 348 -0.40 -15.91 -15.85
C PHE A 348 -0.37 -17.34 -15.29
N ARG A 349 0.80 -18.01 -15.33
CA ARG A 349 0.98 -19.33 -14.71
C ARG A 349 1.14 -19.25 -13.20
N THR A 350 1.83 -18.23 -12.71
CA THR A 350 2.15 -18.05 -11.28
C THR A 350 0.90 -17.60 -10.51
N ILE A 351 0.12 -16.66 -11.06
CA ILE A 351 -1.08 -16.12 -10.42
C ILE A 351 -2.29 -17.01 -10.76
N ARG A 352 -2.44 -18.13 -10.03
CA ARG A 352 -3.54 -19.08 -10.25
C ARG A 352 -4.89 -18.62 -9.68
N LYS A 353 -4.86 -17.94 -8.53
CA LYS A 353 -6.04 -17.36 -7.87
C LYS A 353 -5.80 -15.87 -7.64
N PRO A 354 -6.10 -15.01 -8.64
CA PRO A 354 -5.82 -13.59 -8.53
C PRO A 354 -6.70 -12.92 -7.47
N ASP A 355 -6.08 -12.10 -6.64
CA ASP A 355 -6.76 -11.12 -5.79
C ASP A 355 -7.41 -10.02 -6.65
N ARG A 356 -8.21 -9.14 -6.04
CA ARG A 356 -8.90 -8.05 -6.76
C ARG A 356 -7.92 -7.14 -7.51
N GLU A 357 -6.84 -6.73 -6.86
CA GLU A 357 -5.79 -5.91 -7.48
C GLU A 357 -5.09 -6.64 -8.64
N GLN A 358 -4.75 -7.92 -8.46
CA GLN A 358 -4.07 -8.72 -9.46
C GLN A 358 -4.98 -9.03 -10.65
N SER A 359 -6.29 -9.15 -10.44
CA SER A 359 -7.26 -9.38 -11.51
C SER A 359 -7.34 -8.21 -12.48
N ALA A 360 -7.36 -6.98 -11.96
CA ALA A 360 -7.34 -5.76 -12.78
C ALA A 360 -6.03 -5.66 -13.58
N MET A 361 -4.89 -5.94 -12.94
CA MET A 361 -3.58 -5.90 -13.59
C MET A 361 -3.44 -6.96 -14.70
N LEU A 362 -3.88 -8.20 -14.45
CA LEU A 362 -3.84 -9.26 -15.47
C LEU A 362 -4.76 -8.93 -16.64
N TYR A 363 -5.94 -8.39 -16.37
CA TYR A 363 -6.88 -7.95 -17.42
C TYR A 363 -6.25 -6.89 -18.31
N GLY A 364 -5.73 -5.80 -17.73
CA GLY A 364 -5.07 -4.75 -18.50
C GLY A 364 -3.91 -5.31 -19.35
N THR A 365 -3.04 -6.10 -18.72
CA THR A 365 -1.88 -6.70 -19.39
C THR A 365 -2.28 -7.62 -20.55
N ALA A 366 -3.36 -8.41 -20.39
CA ALA A 366 -3.89 -9.25 -21.46
C ALA A 366 -4.44 -8.42 -22.62
N VAL A 367 -5.23 -7.37 -22.35
CA VAL A 367 -5.80 -6.50 -23.38
C VAL A 367 -4.68 -5.85 -24.20
N PHE A 368 -3.68 -5.26 -23.52
CA PHE A 368 -2.54 -4.63 -24.18
C PHE A 368 -1.75 -5.62 -25.05
N TYR A 369 -1.46 -6.80 -24.51
CA TYR A 369 -0.70 -7.83 -25.23
C TYR A 369 -1.46 -8.39 -26.43
N LEU A 370 -2.75 -8.68 -26.29
CA LEU A 370 -3.58 -9.17 -27.39
C LEU A 370 -3.75 -8.11 -28.48
N ALA A 371 -3.87 -6.82 -28.12
CA ALA A 371 -3.93 -5.73 -29.07
C ALA A 371 -2.59 -5.55 -29.82
N ALA A 372 -1.45 -5.66 -29.13
CA ALA A 372 -0.14 -5.64 -29.78
C ALA A 372 0.03 -6.83 -30.76
N LEU A 373 -0.42 -8.04 -30.38
CA LEU A 373 -0.39 -9.20 -31.27
C LEU A 373 -1.31 -9.02 -32.49
N ALA A 374 -2.49 -8.45 -32.26
CA ALA A 374 -3.45 -8.11 -33.30
C ALA A 374 -2.87 -7.13 -34.34
N ASP A 375 -2.20 -6.07 -33.88
CA ASP A 375 -1.58 -5.10 -34.79
C ASP A 375 -0.45 -5.73 -35.61
N ILE A 376 0.37 -6.59 -35.01
CA ILE A 376 1.39 -7.36 -35.73
C ILE A 376 0.74 -8.23 -36.82
N LEU A 377 -0.36 -8.91 -36.51
CA LEU A 377 -1.09 -9.74 -37.47
C LEU A 377 -1.74 -8.92 -38.59
N MET A 378 -2.32 -7.75 -38.28
CA MET A 378 -2.92 -6.85 -39.27
C MET A 378 -1.85 -6.23 -40.19
N SER A 379 -0.65 -5.96 -39.67
CA SER A 379 0.45 -5.39 -40.46
C SER A 379 0.95 -6.33 -41.57
N ASN A 380 0.85 -7.66 -41.40
CA ASN A 380 1.36 -8.68 -42.33
C ASN A 380 0.44 -9.01 -43.54
N HIS A 381 -0.46 -8.11 -43.94
CA HIS A 381 -1.33 -8.23 -45.14
C HIS A 381 -2.28 -9.45 -45.22
N LEU A 382 -2.21 -10.40 -44.28
CA LEU A 382 -3.05 -11.61 -44.22
C LEU A 382 -4.56 -11.32 -44.02
N LEU A 383 -4.93 -10.13 -43.54
CA LEU A 383 -6.32 -9.77 -43.18
C LEU A 383 -6.86 -8.51 -43.88
N GLY A 384 -6.21 -8.07 -44.96
CA GLY A 384 -6.65 -6.95 -45.79
C GLY A 384 -6.07 -5.59 -45.36
N SER A 385 -5.80 -4.74 -46.34
CA SER A 385 -5.19 -3.42 -46.20
C SER A 385 -6.18 -2.36 -45.70
N GLY A 386 -6.55 -2.43 -44.43
CA GLY A 386 -7.25 -1.35 -43.75
C GLY A 386 -6.25 -0.27 -43.30
N HIS A 387 -6.26 0.90 -43.93
CA HIS A 387 -5.65 2.10 -43.34
C HIS A 387 -6.62 2.61 -42.27
N GLY A 388 -6.26 2.45 -41.00
CA GLY A 388 -7.04 2.99 -39.89
C GLY A 388 -6.50 2.50 -38.55
N VAL A 389 -6.24 3.47 -37.65
CA VAL A 389 -5.97 3.39 -36.20
C VAL A 389 -5.49 2.03 -35.68
N THR A 390 -4.26 2.00 -35.15
CA THR A 390 -3.72 0.79 -34.54
C THR A 390 -4.58 0.40 -33.32
N VAL A 391 -4.92 -0.89 -33.20
CA VAL A 391 -5.78 -1.37 -32.09
C VAL A 391 -5.04 -1.15 -30.75
N SER A 392 -3.70 -1.17 -30.76
CA SER A 392 -2.86 -0.95 -29.58
C SER A 392 -2.98 0.44 -28.96
N GLU A 393 -3.20 1.52 -29.73
CA GLU A 393 -3.38 2.88 -29.19
C GLU A 393 -4.58 2.95 -28.24
N THR A 394 -5.72 2.42 -28.67
CA THR A 394 -6.93 2.39 -27.84
C THR A 394 -6.80 1.40 -26.68
N ALA A 395 -6.14 0.26 -26.90
CA ALA A 395 -5.88 -0.74 -25.85
C ALA A 395 -4.93 -0.23 -24.75
N MET A 396 -4.04 0.71 -25.07
CA MET A 396 -3.15 1.37 -24.12
C MET A 396 -3.94 2.15 -23.06
N LEU A 397 -5.01 2.86 -23.43
CA LEU A 397 -5.87 3.55 -22.47
C LEU A 397 -6.57 2.56 -21.52
N VAL A 398 -7.11 1.46 -22.06
CA VAL A 398 -7.73 0.39 -21.26
C VAL A 398 -6.71 -0.21 -20.29
N PHE A 399 -5.48 -0.44 -20.76
CA PHE A 399 -4.38 -0.89 -19.95
C PHE A 399 -4.07 0.08 -18.81
N VAL A 400 -3.90 1.38 -19.10
CA VAL A 400 -3.59 2.38 -18.07
C VAL A 400 -4.70 2.50 -17.03
N VAL A 401 -5.96 2.49 -17.43
CA VAL A 401 -7.10 2.51 -16.50
C VAL A 401 -7.08 1.26 -15.61
N ALA A 402 -6.91 0.07 -16.20
CA ALA A 402 -6.88 -1.18 -15.45
C ALA A 402 -5.72 -1.22 -14.44
N GLN A 403 -4.53 -0.74 -14.82
CA GLN A 403 -3.38 -0.67 -13.91
C GLN A 403 -3.52 0.40 -12.83
N THR A 404 -4.14 1.54 -13.15
CA THR A 404 -4.43 2.59 -12.16
C THR A 404 -5.39 2.07 -11.10
N VAL A 405 -6.43 1.33 -11.50
CA VAL A 405 -7.34 0.64 -10.57
C VAL A 405 -6.59 -0.40 -9.73
N SER A 406 -5.73 -1.21 -10.35
CA SER A 406 -4.91 -2.20 -9.63
C SER A 406 -4.03 -1.54 -8.56
N LEU A 407 -3.28 -0.48 -8.92
CA LEU A 407 -2.43 0.27 -8.00
C LEU A 407 -3.23 0.95 -6.89
N PHE A 408 -4.39 1.51 -7.20
CA PHE A 408 -5.27 2.12 -6.20
C PHE A 408 -5.75 1.10 -5.16
N LEU A 409 -6.17 -0.09 -5.60
CA LEU A 409 -6.57 -1.17 -4.70
C LEU A 409 -5.40 -1.62 -3.81
N MET A 410 -4.20 -1.75 -4.39
CA MET A 410 -3.01 -2.16 -3.65
C MET A 410 -2.57 -1.10 -2.63
N ASN A 411 -2.51 0.17 -3.01
CA ASN A 411 -2.15 1.26 -2.11
C ASN A 411 -3.14 1.38 -0.94
N ASN A 412 -4.44 1.19 -1.17
CA ASN A 412 -5.44 1.17 -0.10
C ASN A 412 -5.25 0.00 0.87
N ARG A 413 -4.88 -1.18 0.38
CA ARG A 413 -4.56 -2.34 1.23
C ARG A 413 -3.34 -2.06 2.10
N VAL A 414 -2.25 -1.59 1.50
CA VAL A 414 -1.01 -1.25 2.22
C VAL A 414 -1.27 -0.17 3.28
N LEU A 415 -2.07 0.84 2.96
CA LEU A 415 -2.48 1.87 3.92
C LEU A 415 -3.33 1.30 5.07
N ALA A 416 -4.22 0.35 4.79
CA ALA A 416 -5.03 -0.30 5.82
C ALA A 416 -4.17 -1.13 6.78
N GLU A 417 -3.24 -1.93 6.24
CA GLU A 417 -2.27 -2.72 7.04
C GLU A 417 -1.39 -1.81 7.90
N SER A 418 -0.89 -0.70 7.34
CA SER A 418 -0.10 0.29 8.08
C SER A 418 -0.90 0.90 9.24
N ARG A 419 -2.15 1.34 9.00
CA ARG A 419 -3.03 1.91 10.04
C ARG A 419 -3.35 0.90 11.15
N GLU A 420 -3.52 -0.37 10.81
CA GLU A 420 -3.75 -1.41 11.80
C GLU A 420 -2.51 -1.61 12.69
N SER A 421 -1.32 -1.65 12.09
CA SER A 421 -0.06 -1.76 12.84
C SER A 421 0.17 -0.56 13.76
N GLU A 422 -0.14 0.65 13.31
CA GLU A 422 -0.03 1.88 14.10
C GLU A 422 -1.02 1.88 15.27
N ARG A 423 -2.26 1.42 15.06
CA ARG A 423 -3.25 1.24 16.14
C ARG A 423 -2.80 0.23 17.18
N LYS A 424 -2.24 -0.91 16.74
CA LYS A 424 -1.69 -1.94 17.63
C LYS A 424 -0.55 -1.37 18.47
N LEU A 425 0.38 -0.67 17.83
CA LEU A 425 1.51 -0.03 18.51
C LEU A 425 1.05 1.05 19.50
N ALA A 426 0.06 1.86 19.14
CA ALA A 426 -0.52 2.86 20.04
C ALA A 426 -1.19 2.22 21.27
N ALA A 427 -1.93 1.12 21.08
CA ALA A 427 -2.57 0.39 22.17
C ALA A 427 -1.54 -0.29 23.10
N GLU A 428 -0.47 -0.85 22.55
CA GLU A 428 0.62 -1.42 23.34
C GLU A 428 1.36 -0.33 24.14
N LYS A 429 1.60 0.83 23.52
CA LYS A 429 2.22 1.98 24.19
C LYS A 429 1.38 2.48 25.36
N THR A 430 0.07 2.65 25.19
CA THR A 430 -0.80 3.11 26.28
C THR A 430 -0.90 2.08 27.40
N ALA A 431 -0.91 0.78 27.07
CA ALA A 431 -0.84 -0.27 28.08
C ALA A 431 0.47 -0.20 28.87
N LEU A 432 1.60 -0.03 28.20
CA LEU A 432 2.92 0.09 28.84
C LEU A 432 3.02 1.33 29.74
N GLU A 433 2.54 2.48 29.28
CA GLU A 433 2.48 3.72 30.07
C GLU A 433 1.60 3.55 31.31
N SER A 434 0.48 2.82 31.21
CA SER A 434 -0.38 2.55 32.35
C SER A 434 0.32 1.66 33.40
N LEU A 435 1.06 0.66 32.95
CA LEU A 435 1.84 -0.24 33.82
C LEU A 435 2.98 0.52 34.51
N ASP A 436 3.73 1.35 33.77
CA ASP A 436 4.81 2.16 34.33
C ASP A 436 4.28 3.17 35.38
N ARG A 437 3.11 3.77 35.12
CA ARG A 437 2.43 4.61 36.11
C ARG A 437 2.05 3.85 37.37
N MET A 438 1.45 2.65 37.23
CA MET A 438 1.10 1.81 38.39
C MET A 438 2.35 1.39 39.18
N LYS A 439 3.45 1.05 38.50
CA LYS A 439 4.74 0.73 39.11
C LYS A 439 5.32 1.92 39.88
N THR A 440 5.25 3.12 39.31
CA THR A 440 5.75 4.34 39.96
C THR A 440 4.91 4.69 41.19
N GLU A 441 3.57 4.59 41.10
CA GLU A 441 2.65 4.79 42.23
C GLU A 441 2.90 3.76 43.34
N PHE A 442 3.16 2.49 42.98
CA PHE A 442 3.57 1.43 43.91
C PHE A 442 4.84 1.79 44.68
N LEU A 443 5.92 2.12 43.98
CA LEU A 443 7.21 2.45 44.61
C LEU A 443 7.11 3.71 45.48
N GLY A 444 6.35 4.71 45.05
CA GLY A 444 6.08 5.92 45.83
C GLY A 444 5.35 5.62 47.15
N ASN A 445 4.27 4.84 47.08
CA ASN A 445 3.47 4.46 48.25
C ASN A 445 4.28 3.62 49.26
N VAL A 446 5.04 2.63 48.77
CA VAL A 446 5.92 1.81 49.62
C VAL A 446 6.97 2.67 50.33
N SER A 447 7.62 3.59 49.60
CA SER A 447 8.64 4.46 50.17
C SER A 447 8.09 5.37 51.28
N HIS A 448 6.88 5.91 51.10
CA HIS A 448 6.28 6.83 52.06
C HIS A 448 5.85 6.13 53.36
N GLU A 449 5.31 4.92 53.24
CA GLU A 449 4.89 4.10 54.37
C GLU A 449 6.09 3.54 55.16
N LEU A 450 7.23 3.26 54.51
CA LEU A 450 8.47 2.88 55.21
C LEU A 450 9.15 4.07 55.91
N LYS A 451 9.09 5.27 55.32
CA LYS A 451 9.76 6.48 55.86
C LYS A 451 9.16 6.93 57.20
N THR A 452 7.84 6.77 57.36
CA THR A 452 7.12 7.23 58.56
C THR A 452 7.59 6.53 59.86
N PRO A 453 7.53 5.19 60.00
CA PRO A 453 8.01 4.49 61.19
C PRO A 453 9.52 4.72 61.40
N LEU A 454 10.32 4.75 60.33
CA LEU A 454 11.76 4.99 60.43
C LEU A 454 12.07 6.39 61.01
N THR A 455 11.30 7.41 60.62
CA THR A 455 11.46 8.78 61.15
C THR A 455 11.09 8.84 62.63
N VAL A 456 10.01 8.16 63.03
CA VAL A 456 9.57 8.06 64.43
C VAL A 456 10.61 7.35 65.29
N MET A 457 11.12 6.20 64.83
CA MET A 457 12.19 5.45 65.50
C MET A 457 13.45 6.30 65.67
N SER A 458 13.90 6.98 64.60
CA SER A 458 15.08 7.84 64.64
C SER A 458 14.90 9.01 65.61
N GLY A 459 13.72 9.64 65.64
CA GLY A 459 13.41 10.73 66.56
C GLY A 459 13.41 10.30 68.03
N TYR A 460 12.77 9.16 68.34
CA TYR A 460 12.80 8.60 69.70
C TYR A 460 14.19 8.12 70.11
N ALA A 461 14.98 7.55 69.20
CA ALA A 461 16.35 7.14 69.47
C ALA A 461 17.26 8.35 69.79
N GLN A 462 17.17 9.42 68.98
CA GLN A 462 17.96 10.63 69.18
C GLN A 462 17.60 11.36 70.48
N THR A 463 16.32 11.51 70.77
CA THR A 463 15.86 12.15 72.01
C THR A 463 16.16 11.29 73.24
N SER A 464 16.14 9.96 73.13
CA SER A 464 16.57 9.06 74.22
C SER A 464 18.08 9.15 74.48
N LYS A 465 18.90 9.31 73.43
CA LYS A 465 20.35 9.56 73.54
C LYS A 465 20.66 10.91 74.22
N GLN A 466 19.84 11.94 73.97
CA GLN A 466 19.98 13.24 74.63
C GLN A 466 19.64 13.18 76.13
N LEU A 467 18.61 12.42 76.50
CA LEU A 467 18.24 12.22 77.90
C LEU A 467 19.35 11.48 78.67
N THR A 468 19.89 10.40 78.11
CA THR A 468 20.95 9.61 78.78
C THR A 468 22.25 10.40 79.05
N GLY A 469 22.45 11.57 78.43
CA GLY A 469 23.57 12.47 78.71
C GLY A 469 23.37 13.42 79.91
N GLN A 470 22.17 13.51 80.49
CA GLN A 470 21.86 14.39 81.62
C GLN A 470 21.53 13.54 82.87
N MET A 471 22.49 13.40 83.80
CA MET A 471 22.31 12.58 85.01
C MET A 471 21.26 13.17 85.97
N SER A 472 19.98 12.83 85.77
CA SER A 472 18.97 12.91 86.83
C SER A 472 17.94 11.78 86.73
N VAL A 473 17.59 11.22 87.89
CA VAL A 473 16.84 9.97 88.09
C VAL A 473 15.38 9.93 87.54
N PRO A 474 14.66 11.04 87.23
CA PRO A 474 13.32 10.95 86.62
C PRO A 474 13.29 10.45 85.16
N GLN A 475 14.44 10.18 84.52
CA GLN A 475 14.52 9.91 83.08
C GLN A 475 14.46 8.43 82.69
N ALA A 476 14.62 7.48 83.62
CA ALA A 476 14.65 6.04 83.31
C ALA A 476 13.32 5.52 82.74
N ASP A 477 12.20 5.95 83.31
CA ASP A 477 10.85 5.55 82.85
C ASP A 477 10.53 6.12 81.46
N GLU A 478 10.96 7.35 81.17
CA GLU A 478 10.77 7.99 79.86
C GLU A 478 11.64 7.34 78.76
N VAL A 479 12.88 6.94 79.09
CA VAL A 479 13.74 6.17 78.18
C VAL A 479 13.15 4.77 77.93
N SER A 480 12.64 4.10 78.97
CA SER A 480 11.97 2.80 78.84
C SER A 480 10.74 2.89 77.93
N ARG A 481 9.87 3.89 78.15
CA ARG A 481 8.70 4.17 77.31
C ARG A 481 9.09 4.41 75.84
N ARG A 482 10.17 5.18 75.57
CA ARG A 482 10.65 5.43 74.21
C ARG A 482 11.25 4.20 73.54
N MET A 483 11.93 3.33 74.28
CA MET A 483 12.41 2.04 73.74
C MET A 483 11.26 1.11 73.37
N THR A 484 10.19 1.08 74.17
CA THR A 484 8.97 0.35 73.81
C THR A 484 8.34 0.89 72.53
N LEU A 485 8.31 2.22 72.33
CA LEU A 485 7.83 2.82 71.08
C LEU A 485 8.70 2.45 69.87
N ILE A 486 10.03 2.53 70.01
CA ILE A 486 10.98 2.13 68.95
C ILE A 486 10.79 0.66 68.58
N SER A 487 10.70 -0.25 69.57
CA SER A 487 10.45 -1.68 69.34
C SER A 487 9.16 -1.90 68.57
N SER A 488 8.09 -1.19 68.95
CA SER A 488 6.78 -1.34 68.31
C SER A 488 6.77 -0.84 66.85
N GLU A 489 7.50 0.24 66.54
CA GLU A 489 7.62 0.72 65.14
C GLU A 489 8.55 -0.17 64.31
N ALA A 490 9.57 -0.80 64.91
CA ALA A 490 10.42 -1.79 64.23
C ALA A 490 9.63 -3.04 63.82
N GLU A 491 8.80 -3.56 64.73
CA GLU A 491 7.90 -4.69 64.45
C GLU A 491 6.89 -4.35 63.36
N ARG A 492 6.30 -3.15 63.41
CA ARG A 492 5.40 -2.65 62.35
C ARG A 492 6.09 -2.59 60.99
N LEU A 493 7.32 -2.09 60.94
CA LEU A 493 8.12 -2.06 59.71
C LEU A 493 8.43 -3.47 59.21
N SER A 494 8.75 -4.41 60.11
CA SER A 494 8.97 -5.82 59.76
C SER A 494 7.74 -6.48 59.15
N LEU A 495 6.55 -6.27 59.73
CA LEU A 495 5.28 -6.73 59.17
C LEU A 495 5.03 -6.16 57.77
N MET A 496 5.30 -4.87 57.58
CA MET A 496 5.15 -4.20 56.29
C MET A 496 6.10 -4.77 55.22
N VAL A 497 7.38 -4.99 55.55
CA VAL A 497 8.34 -5.61 54.63
C VAL A 497 7.91 -7.03 54.28
N GLY A 498 7.43 -7.80 55.26
CA GLY A 498 6.87 -9.13 55.03
C GLY A 498 5.69 -9.10 54.05
N GLN A 499 4.75 -8.17 54.24
CA GLN A 499 3.61 -7.99 53.34
C GLN A 499 4.03 -7.64 51.90
N ILE A 500 5.07 -6.82 51.71
CA ILE A 500 5.61 -6.50 50.37
C ILE A 500 6.20 -7.76 49.72
N LEU A 501 6.99 -8.52 50.48
CA LEU A 501 7.61 -9.76 49.98
C LEU A 501 6.55 -10.81 49.60
N ASP A 502 5.50 -10.95 50.41
CA ASP A 502 4.38 -11.84 50.09
C ASP A 502 3.68 -11.42 48.79
N VAL A 503 3.40 -10.12 48.58
CA VAL A 503 2.82 -9.63 47.33
C VAL A 503 3.72 -9.91 46.13
N THR A 504 5.04 -9.71 46.24
CA THR A 504 5.97 -10.05 45.14
C THR A 504 5.98 -11.55 44.83
N ARG A 505 5.97 -12.41 45.85
CA ARG A 505 5.90 -13.87 45.67
C ARG A 505 4.57 -14.30 45.06
N MET A 506 3.46 -13.67 45.44
CA MET A 506 2.13 -13.92 44.86
C MET A 506 2.09 -13.56 43.38
N GLU A 507 2.64 -12.40 42.99
CA GLU A 507 2.67 -11.93 41.59
C GLU A 507 3.48 -12.84 40.67
N GLU A 508 4.54 -13.43 41.20
CA GLU A 508 5.41 -14.34 40.45
C GLU A 508 4.92 -15.79 40.48
N GLY A 509 3.79 -16.07 41.16
CA GLY A 509 3.30 -17.43 41.37
C GLY A 509 4.23 -18.30 42.23
N ARG A 510 5.07 -17.67 43.06
CA ARG A 510 6.09 -18.32 43.91
C ARG A 510 5.69 -18.45 45.37
N MET A 511 4.45 -18.08 45.73
CA MET A 511 3.92 -18.33 47.07
C MET A 511 3.63 -19.84 47.20
N VAL A 512 4.48 -20.54 47.95
CA VAL A 512 4.31 -21.95 48.27
C VAL A 512 3.40 -22.05 49.50
N MET A 513 2.37 -22.88 49.41
CA MET A 513 1.51 -23.28 50.53
C MET A 513 1.99 -24.63 51.05
N GLU A 514 2.07 -24.78 52.38
CA GLU A 514 2.39 -26.05 53.03
C GLU A 514 1.14 -26.57 53.76
N PRO A 515 0.14 -27.10 53.04
CA PRO A 515 -1.10 -27.55 53.67
C PRO A 515 -0.83 -28.77 54.55
N VAL A 516 -1.27 -28.69 55.80
CA VAL A 516 -1.25 -29.80 56.74
C VAL A 516 -2.62 -29.95 57.38
N ARG A 517 -2.91 -31.14 57.91
CA ARG A 517 -4.11 -31.37 58.71
C ARG A 517 -3.99 -30.57 60.01
N CYS A 518 -4.89 -29.63 60.24
CA CYS A 518 -4.87 -28.76 61.40
C CYS A 518 -6.28 -28.46 61.93
N HIS A 519 -6.34 -28.04 63.20
CA HIS A 519 -7.57 -27.60 63.85
C HIS A 519 -7.65 -26.07 63.85
N LEU A 520 -8.77 -25.53 63.38
CA LEU A 520 -8.94 -24.08 63.18
C LEU A 520 -8.96 -23.30 64.50
N ASP A 521 -9.48 -23.91 65.56
CA ASP A 521 -9.52 -23.36 66.92
C ASP A 521 -8.10 -23.10 67.46
N GLU A 522 -7.17 -24.03 67.26
CA GLU A 522 -5.77 -23.89 67.66
C GLU A 522 -5.10 -22.72 66.94
N ILE A 523 -5.36 -22.57 65.63
CA ILE A 523 -4.80 -21.46 64.82
C ILE A 523 -5.33 -20.12 65.31
N ILE A 524 -6.65 -20.00 65.54
CA ILE A 524 -7.28 -18.77 66.04
C ILE A 524 -6.72 -18.42 67.42
N HIS A 525 -6.67 -19.38 68.35
CA HIS A 525 -6.15 -19.13 69.69
C HIS A 525 -4.66 -18.76 69.69
N ALA A 526 -3.84 -19.41 68.87
CA ALA A 526 -2.42 -19.10 68.74
C ALA A 526 -2.19 -17.69 68.16
N ALA A 527 -2.91 -17.34 67.10
CA ALA A 527 -2.84 -16.02 66.46
C ALA A 527 -3.25 -14.91 67.44
N VAL A 528 -4.38 -15.09 68.13
CA VAL A 528 -4.90 -14.13 69.09
C VAL A 528 -3.95 -13.96 70.28
N LYS A 529 -3.52 -15.06 70.91
CA LYS A 529 -2.68 -15.02 72.12
C LYS A 529 -1.35 -14.32 71.86
N THR A 530 -0.79 -14.51 70.67
CA THR A 530 0.52 -13.95 70.29
C THR A 530 0.40 -12.49 69.87
N HIS A 531 -0.56 -12.15 69.02
CA HIS A 531 -0.58 -10.84 68.34
C HIS A 531 -1.54 -9.84 68.96
N TYR A 532 -2.67 -10.26 69.55
CA TYR A 532 -3.66 -9.33 70.08
C TYR A 532 -3.13 -8.40 71.18
N PRO A 533 -2.34 -8.87 72.18
CA PRO A 533 -1.81 -8.00 73.22
C PRO A 533 -0.89 -6.89 72.68
N MET A 534 -0.20 -7.16 71.57
CA MET A 534 0.70 -6.21 70.91
C MET A 534 -0.04 -5.22 70.02
N LEU A 535 -1.13 -5.67 69.40
CA LEU A 535 -1.95 -4.86 68.49
C LEU A 535 -2.90 -3.93 69.25
N ASN A 536 -3.51 -4.38 70.36
CA ASN A 536 -4.57 -3.66 71.07
C ASN A 536 -4.06 -2.46 71.88
N LYS A 537 -3.80 -1.35 71.19
CA LYS A 537 -3.39 -0.07 71.78
C LYS A 537 -4.58 0.85 72.13
N ASN A 538 -5.79 0.51 71.68
CA ASN A 538 -7.00 1.34 71.78
C ASN A 538 -7.98 0.90 72.89
N GLN A 539 -7.52 0.07 73.83
CA GLN A 539 -8.33 -0.48 74.94
C GLN A 539 -9.60 -1.24 74.48
N ASN A 540 -9.54 -1.90 73.32
CA ASN A 540 -10.65 -2.71 72.82
C ASN A 540 -10.80 -4.01 73.64
N ARG A 541 -12.01 -4.56 73.70
CA ARG A 541 -12.27 -5.90 74.25
C ARG A 541 -12.29 -6.93 73.12
N LEU A 542 -11.75 -8.12 73.37
CA LEU A 542 -11.79 -9.25 72.45
C LEU A 542 -12.73 -10.33 72.96
N GLU A 543 -13.62 -10.80 72.09
CA GLU A 543 -14.47 -11.96 72.34
C GLU A 543 -14.17 -13.05 71.31
N ILE A 544 -14.01 -14.30 71.76
CA ILE A 544 -13.83 -15.47 70.90
C ILE A 544 -15.06 -16.36 71.05
N ARG A 545 -15.74 -16.66 69.95
CA ARG A 545 -16.97 -17.46 69.90
C ARG A 545 -16.82 -18.57 68.86
N ILE A 546 -16.21 -19.68 69.24
CA ILE A 546 -15.97 -20.83 68.37
C ILE A 546 -17.00 -21.92 68.71
N GLU A 547 -17.69 -22.43 67.69
CA GLU A 547 -18.60 -23.56 67.84
C GLU A 547 -17.82 -24.83 68.27
N PRO A 548 -18.29 -25.58 69.28
CA PRO A 548 -17.58 -26.78 69.72
C PRO A 548 -17.64 -27.90 68.68
N GLY A 549 -16.52 -28.58 68.44
CA GLY A 549 -16.47 -29.77 67.58
C GLY A 549 -16.32 -29.48 66.08
N LEU A 550 -15.71 -28.36 65.70
CA LEU A 550 -15.43 -28.05 64.29
C LEU A 550 -14.58 -29.17 63.63
N PRO A 551 -14.89 -29.57 62.39
CA PRO A 551 -14.11 -30.54 61.63
C PRO A 551 -12.71 -30.03 61.27
N ASP A 552 -11.78 -30.96 61.07
CA ASP A 552 -10.40 -30.66 60.66
C ASP A 552 -10.35 -30.03 59.26
N ILE A 553 -9.35 -29.17 59.04
CA ILE A 553 -9.09 -28.54 57.74
C ILE A 553 -7.73 -28.99 57.18
N CYS A 554 -7.61 -28.91 55.86
CA CYS A 554 -6.33 -29.06 55.16
C CYS A 554 -5.85 -27.66 54.75
N ALA A 555 -4.98 -27.06 55.56
CA ALA A 555 -4.56 -25.68 55.36
C ALA A 555 -3.13 -25.46 55.85
N ASP A 556 -2.49 -24.39 55.37
CA ASP A 556 -1.23 -23.90 55.88
C ASP A 556 -1.50 -23.05 57.15
N PRO A 557 -1.15 -23.55 58.36
CA PRO A 557 -1.49 -22.88 59.61
C PRO A 557 -0.85 -21.49 59.73
N ALA A 558 0.35 -21.31 59.17
CA ALA A 558 1.06 -20.03 59.22
C ALA A 558 0.34 -18.99 58.34
N ARG A 559 -0.15 -19.40 57.16
CA ARG A 559 -0.88 -18.52 56.24
C ARG A 559 -2.28 -18.20 56.74
N ILE A 560 -3.01 -19.15 57.32
CA ILE A 560 -4.31 -18.87 57.95
C ILE A 560 -4.13 -17.97 59.18
N SER A 561 -3.09 -18.20 59.99
CA SER A 561 -2.73 -17.30 61.09
C SER A 561 -2.48 -15.87 60.58
N GLN A 562 -1.76 -15.72 59.45
CA GLN A 562 -1.54 -14.42 58.80
C GLN A 562 -2.85 -13.74 58.37
N VAL A 563 -3.83 -14.49 57.82
CA VAL A 563 -5.17 -13.94 57.50
C VAL A 563 -5.82 -13.38 58.75
N ILE A 564 -5.86 -14.17 59.83
CA ILE A 564 -6.48 -13.79 61.10
C ILE A 564 -5.79 -12.55 61.69
N VAL A 565 -4.46 -12.52 61.72
CA VAL A 565 -3.68 -11.37 62.22
C VAL A 565 -3.95 -10.10 61.40
N ASN A 566 -4.02 -10.19 60.08
CA ASN A 566 -4.33 -9.05 59.23
C ASN A 566 -5.76 -8.52 59.48
N LEU A 567 -6.75 -9.40 59.66
CA LEU A 567 -8.12 -9.00 59.97
C LEU A 567 -8.24 -8.37 61.36
N ILE A 568 -7.60 -8.96 62.38
CA ILE A 568 -7.53 -8.40 63.73
C ILE A 568 -6.83 -7.03 63.71
N SER A 569 -5.71 -6.91 63.00
CA SER A 569 -4.97 -5.64 62.89
C SER A 569 -5.83 -4.54 62.25
N ASN A 570 -6.69 -4.88 61.29
CA ASN A 570 -7.63 -3.93 60.72
C ASN A 570 -8.71 -3.53 61.73
N ALA A 571 -9.35 -4.51 62.38
CA ALA A 571 -10.37 -4.26 63.40
C ALA A 571 -9.84 -3.36 64.54
N VAL A 572 -8.69 -3.70 65.12
CA VAL A 572 -8.09 -2.92 66.21
C VAL A 572 -7.79 -1.48 65.81
N ARG A 573 -7.40 -1.24 64.56
CA ARG A 573 -7.07 0.10 64.07
C ARG A 573 -8.29 1.00 63.93
N PHE A 574 -9.45 0.46 63.56
CA PHE A 574 -10.67 1.23 63.27
C PHE A 574 -11.70 1.19 64.40
N THR A 575 -11.40 0.48 65.49
CA THR A 575 -12.19 0.44 66.73
C THR A 575 -11.44 1.12 67.87
N THR A 576 -12.15 1.95 68.65
CA THR A 576 -11.65 2.58 69.88
C THR A 576 -12.64 2.32 71.01
N GLU A 577 -12.15 1.82 72.16
CA GLU A 577 -12.99 1.45 73.32
C GLU A 577 -14.18 0.52 72.98
N GLY A 578 -14.04 -0.30 71.92
CA GLY A 578 -15.11 -1.13 71.39
C GLY A 578 -14.91 -2.63 71.61
N VAL A 579 -15.67 -3.44 70.86
CA VAL A 579 -15.59 -4.90 70.92
C VAL A 579 -15.17 -5.45 69.56
N ILE A 580 -14.22 -6.37 69.57
CA ILE A 580 -13.81 -7.17 68.42
C ILE A 580 -14.22 -8.60 68.72
N THR A 581 -15.01 -9.22 67.85
CA THR A 581 -15.51 -10.59 68.00
C THR A 581 -14.93 -11.45 66.89
N ILE A 582 -14.28 -12.55 67.26
CA ILE A 582 -13.86 -13.59 66.32
C ILE A 582 -14.79 -14.78 66.52
N SER A 583 -15.49 -15.17 65.47
CA SER A 583 -16.36 -16.35 65.50
C SER A 583 -16.01 -17.35 64.42
N ALA A 584 -16.17 -18.63 64.72
CA ALA A 584 -16.02 -19.71 63.75
C ALA A 584 -17.17 -20.71 63.94
N GLU A 585 -17.85 -21.04 62.84
CA GLU A 585 -19.00 -21.95 62.81
C GLU A 585 -18.95 -22.84 61.56
N GLN A 586 -19.57 -24.02 61.65
CA GLN A 586 -19.75 -24.88 60.49
C GLN A 586 -21.04 -24.50 59.76
N LYS A 587 -20.93 -24.13 58.48
CA LYS A 587 -22.09 -23.85 57.62
C LYS A 587 -22.01 -24.66 56.33
N GLU A 588 -23.02 -25.50 56.13
CA GLU A 588 -23.12 -26.40 54.98
C GLU A 588 -21.86 -27.28 54.79
N ASN A 589 -21.05 -27.01 53.76
CA ASN A 589 -19.86 -27.78 53.41
C ASN A 589 -18.55 -26.99 53.61
N GLN A 590 -18.58 -25.90 54.39
CA GLN A 590 -17.42 -25.06 54.69
C GLN A 590 -17.41 -24.60 56.16
N LEU A 591 -16.23 -24.27 56.67
CA LEU A 591 -16.10 -23.49 57.90
C LEU A 591 -16.16 -22.01 57.56
N VAL A 592 -16.99 -21.25 58.28
CA VAL A 592 -17.08 -19.79 58.14
C VAL A 592 -16.42 -19.15 59.35
N VAL A 593 -15.42 -18.31 59.10
CA VAL A 593 -14.77 -17.49 60.12
C VAL A 593 -15.16 -16.04 59.90
N CYS A 594 -15.56 -15.37 60.98
CA CYS A 594 -15.89 -13.96 60.98
C CYS A 594 -15.03 -13.20 61.99
N VAL A 595 -14.49 -12.06 61.56
CA VAL A 595 -13.90 -11.05 62.43
C VAL A 595 -14.77 -9.81 62.34
N SER A 596 -15.48 -9.50 63.42
CA SER A 596 -16.44 -8.40 63.52
C SER A 596 -15.95 -7.35 64.51
N ASP A 597 -16.13 -6.07 64.19
CA ASP A 597 -15.73 -4.96 65.03
C ASP A 597 -16.83 -3.88 65.13
N THR A 598 -16.87 -3.16 66.24
CA THR A 598 -17.82 -2.06 66.50
C THR A 598 -17.25 -0.68 66.16
N GLY A 599 -16.35 -0.61 65.16
CA GLY A 599 -15.63 0.59 64.77
C GLY A 599 -16.42 1.53 63.86
N VAL A 600 -15.69 2.41 63.16
CA VAL A 600 -16.27 3.48 62.31
C VAL A 600 -17.02 2.97 61.07
N GLY A 601 -16.86 1.70 60.70
CA GLY A 601 -17.45 1.12 59.50
C GLY A 601 -16.86 1.66 58.19
N VAL A 602 -17.37 1.17 57.06
CA VAL A 602 -16.89 1.52 55.71
C VAL A 602 -18.06 1.96 54.83
N ALA A 603 -17.90 3.11 54.17
CA ALA A 603 -18.85 3.64 53.20
C ALA A 603 -19.10 2.66 52.02
N PRO A 604 -20.34 2.54 51.51
CA PRO A 604 -20.72 1.59 50.46
C PRO A 604 -19.89 1.68 49.18
N GLU A 605 -19.47 2.89 48.81
CA GLU A 605 -18.71 3.15 47.57
C GLU A 605 -17.29 2.54 47.63
N ARG A 606 -16.77 2.26 48.83
CA ARG A 606 -15.43 1.71 49.05
C ARG A 606 -15.42 0.19 49.08
N LEU A 607 -16.51 -0.45 49.51
CA LEU A 607 -16.60 -1.90 49.72
C LEU A 607 -16.06 -2.73 48.52
N PRO A 608 -16.40 -2.41 47.24
CA PRO A 608 -15.95 -3.21 46.11
C PRO A 608 -14.43 -3.21 45.90
N ARG A 609 -13.73 -2.16 46.36
CA ARG A 609 -12.30 -1.96 46.12
C ARG A 609 -11.42 -2.40 47.29
N LEU A 610 -11.96 -2.72 48.47
CA LEU A 610 -11.16 -3.01 49.65
C LEU A 610 -10.26 -4.25 49.53
N PHE A 611 -10.63 -5.20 48.67
CA PHE A 611 -9.81 -6.37 48.35
C PHE A 611 -8.86 -6.15 47.16
N GLU A 612 -8.92 -4.99 46.49
CA GLU A 612 -7.93 -4.61 45.47
C GLU A 612 -6.66 -4.09 46.13
N ARG A 613 -5.53 -4.16 45.43
CA ARG A 613 -4.27 -3.57 45.91
C ARG A 613 -4.49 -2.08 46.18
N TYR A 614 -4.22 -1.63 47.40
CA TYR A 614 -4.31 -0.23 47.80
C TYR A 614 -5.73 0.38 47.77
N GLY A 615 -6.78 -0.41 47.55
CA GLY A 615 -8.14 0.11 47.37
C GLY A 615 -8.74 0.82 48.59
N GLY A 616 -8.05 0.80 49.73
CA GLY A 616 -8.40 1.55 50.93
C GLY A 616 -7.91 3.01 50.98
N LYS A 617 -6.96 3.48 50.15
CA LYS A 617 -6.36 4.82 50.30
C LYS A 617 -7.12 5.92 49.54
N GLN A 618 -7.49 7.01 50.23
CA GLN A 618 -7.91 8.25 49.58
C GLN A 618 -6.71 9.08 49.08
N LYS A 619 -6.91 9.81 47.96
CA LYS A 619 -5.99 10.85 47.44
C LYS A 619 -6.16 12.22 48.14
N SER A 620 -6.90 12.29 49.24
CA SER A 620 -7.22 13.53 49.95
C SER A 620 -6.15 13.82 50.99
N GLY A 621 -5.41 14.92 50.82
CA GLY A 621 -4.46 15.38 51.83
C GLY A 621 -5.16 15.65 53.16
N GLY A 622 -4.60 15.08 54.24
CA GLY A 622 -4.94 15.42 55.63
C GLY A 622 -5.85 14.40 56.31
N GLY A 623 -5.32 13.28 56.78
CA GLY A 623 -6.01 12.35 57.67
C GLY A 623 -5.23 11.05 57.89
N GLN A 624 -5.12 10.61 59.14
CA GLN A 624 -4.27 9.52 59.67
C GLN A 624 -4.59 8.09 59.15
N ASP A 625 -4.69 7.86 57.83
CA ASP A 625 -4.94 6.52 57.29
C ASP A 625 -3.63 5.76 57.00
N THR A 626 -2.85 5.46 58.05
CA THR A 626 -1.50 4.88 57.99
C THR A 626 -1.45 3.34 57.83
N GLY A 627 -2.02 2.82 56.74
CA GLY A 627 -1.95 1.39 56.40
C GLY A 627 -1.33 1.10 55.04
N THR A 628 -0.71 -0.06 54.89
CA THR A 628 -0.12 -0.52 53.62
C THR A 628 -1.14 -0.71 52.51
N GLY A 629 -2.41 -0.99 52.85
CA GLY A 629 -3.47 -1.30 51.88
C GLY A 629 -3.28 -2.66 51.18
N LEU A 630 -2.38 -3.50 51.69
CA LEU A 630 -2.05 -4.82 51.14
C LEU A 630 -2.65 -5.97 51.95
N GLY A 631 -2.99 -5.76 53.23
CA GLY A 631 -3.45 -6.81 54.13
C GLY A 631 -4.67 -7.59 53.62
N LEU A 632 -5.74 -6.90 53.21
CA LEU A 632 -6.95 -7.55 52.69
C LEU A 632 -6.73 -8.23 51.33
N TYR A 633 -5.86 -7.68 50.48
CA TYR A 633 -5.48 -8.29 49.21
C TYR A 633 -4.72 -9.62 49.43
N ILE A 634 -3.80 -9.65 50.41
CA ILE A 634 -3.08 -10.87 50.82
C ILE A 634 -4.08 -11.87 51.41
N CYS A 635 -5.00 -11.43 52.29
CA CYS A 635 -6.01 -12.33 52.86
C CYS A 635 -6.84 -13.02 51.78
N LYS A 636 -7.31 -12.26 50.78
CA LYS A 636 -8.07 -12.81 49.67
C LYS A 636 -7.29 -13.87 48.91
N HIS A 637 -6.04 -13.60 48.56
CA HIS A 637 -5.24 -14.57 47.81
C HIS A 637 -4.94 -15.85 48.61
N ILE A 638 -4.64 -15.72 49.91
CA ILE A 638 -4.42 -16.88 50.79
C ILE A 638 -5.70 -17.72 50.85
N VAL A 639 -6.86 -17.10 51.10
CA VAL A 639 -8.15 -17.80 51.19
C VAL A 639 -8.52 -18.46 49.85
N ASP A 640 -8.35 -17.76 48.73
CA ASP A 640 -8.62 -18.28 47.39
C ASP A 640 -7.73 -19.50 47.07
N GLN A 641 -6.44 -19.49 47.46
CA GLN A 641 -5.54 -20.63 47.29
C GLN A 641 -5.89 -21.83 48.18
N HIS A 642 -6.58 -21.62 49.29
CA HIS A 642 -7.15 -22.68 50.12
C HIS A 642 -8.53 -23.16 49.63
N GLY A 643 -9.02 -22.67 48.48
CA GLY A 643 -10.33 -23.03 47.92
C GLY A 643 -11.52 -22.40 48.65
N GLY A 644 -11.28 -21.36 49.45
CA GLY A 644 -12.29 -20.60 50.16
C GLY A 644 -12.71 -19.33 49.41
N THR A 645 -13.57 -18.53 50.05
CA THR A 645 -13.95 -17.18 49.62
C THR A 645 -13.89 -16.21 50.80
N ILE A 646 -13.56 -14.94 50.54
CA ILE A 646 -13.55 -13.86 51.54
C ILE A 646 -14.48 -12.72 51.09
N TRP A 647 -15.25 -12.17 52.01
CA TRP A 647 -16.12 -11.01 51.78
C TRP A 647 -16.24 -10.16 53.04
N LEU A 648 -16.88 -9.01 52.93
CA LEU A 648 -17.10 -8.11 54.07
C LEU A 648 -18.49 -7.48 54.00
N GLU A 649 -19.03 -7.21 55.18
CA GLU A 649 -20.29 -6.50 55.39
C GLU A 649 -20.01 -5.35 56.36
N SER A 650 -20.40 -4.13 56.00
CA SER A 650 -20.14 -2.96 56.84
C SER A 650 -21.19 -1.89 56.62
N GLU A 651 -21.50 -1.17 57.69
CA GLU A 651 -22.32 0.03 57.66
C GLU A 651 -21.58 1.15 58.40
N GLU A 652 -21.52 2.33 57.79
CA GLU A 652 -20.82 3.49 58.35
C GLU A 652 -21.40 3.85 59.73
N GLY A 653 -20.52 4.00 60.71
CA GLY A 653 -20.86 4.26 62.12
C GLY A 653 -21.34 3.05 62.93
N LYS A 654 -21.50 1.86 62.33
CA LYS A 654 -21.94 0.65 63.05
C LYS A 654 -20.89 -0.46 63.14
N GLY A 655 -19.84 -0.38 62.34
CA GLY A 655 -18.72 -1.33 62.35
C GLY A 655 -18.59 -2.16 61.08
N THR A 656 -17.70 -3.14 61.11
CA THR A 656 -17.35 -3.98 59.96
C THR A 656 -17.26 -5.44 60.38
N SER A 657 -17.78 -6.34 59.54
CA SER A 657 -17.64 -7.79 59.69
C SER A 657 -16.99 -8.36 58.44
N VAL A 658 -15.84 -9.01 58.60
CA VAL A 658 -15.10 -9.66 57.51
C VAL A 658 -15.21 -11.16 57.67
N PHE A 659 -15.67 -11.84 56.62
CA PHE A 659 -15.94 -13.27 56.61
C PHE A 659 -14.99 -13.96 55.63
N PHE A 660 -14.47 -15.13 56.00
CA PHE A 660 -13.84 -16.03 55.05
C PHE A 660 -14.24 -17.48 55.28
N THR A 661 -14.18 -18.28 54.21
CA THR A 661 -14.47 -19.71 54.28
C THR A 661 -13.23 -20.57 54.09
N LEU A 662 -13.26 -21.77 54.68
CA LEU A 662 -12.29 -22.82 54.42
C LEU A 662 -13.03 -24.15 54.20
N PRO A 663 -12.65 -24.96 53.20
CA PRO A 663 -13.19 -26.31 53.05
C PRO A 663 -12.68 -27.21 54.19
N TYR A 664 -13.58 -27.94 54.84
CA TYR A 664 -13.21 -28.94 55.85
C TYR A 664 -13.02 -30.32 55.23
N LEU A 665 -12.23 -31.16 55.91
CA LEU A 665 -11.98 -32.54 55.52
C LEU A 665 -13.24 -33.38 55.73
N THR A 666 -13.77 -33.95 54.64
CA THR A 666 -14.81 -34.99 54.70
C THR A 666 -14.16 -36.38 54.56
N ALA A 667 -14.83 -37.45 54.98
CA ALA A 667 -14.30 -38.82 54.94
C ALA A 667 -13.83 -39.31 53.54
N ASN A 668 -14.15 -38.59 52.46
CA ASN A 668 -13.77 -38.90 51.07
C ASN A 668 -12.78 -37.88 50.44
N THR A 669 -12.18 -36.97 51.22
CA THR A 669 -11.22 -35.97 50.69
C THR A 669 -9.79 -36.52 50.63
N VAL A 670 -9.07 -36.16 49.56
CA VAL A 670 -7.66 -36.52 49.32
C VAL A 670 -6.80 -36.03 50.50
N PRO A 671 -5.81 -36.80 50.98
CA PRO A 671 -4.92 -36.33 52.04
C PRO A 671 -4.17 -35.07 51.60
N CYS A 672 -3.96 -34.15 52.55
CA CYS A 672 -2.85 -33.21 52.49
C CYS A 672 -1.55 -34.00 52.22
#